data_AF-A0A7K3CVC1-F1
#
_entry.id   AF-A0A7K3CVC1-F1
#
_cell.length_a   1.000
_cell.length_b   1.000
_cell.length_c   1.000
_cell.angle_alpha   90.00
_cell.angle_beta   90.00
_cell.angle_gamma   90.00
#
_symmetry.space_group_name_H-M   'P 1'
#
loop_
_entity.id
_entity.type
_entity.pdbx_description
1 polymer ?
#
loop_
_entity_poly.entity_id
_entity_poly.type
_entity_poly.pdbx_seq_one_letter_code
_entity_poly.pdbx_strand_id
1 'polypeptide(L)'
;MDRRRLALIRSGDADAGRVTVGSGYLIAPRLVLTARHVLVDRHAGTPWPVITVRVGHHLDGEPTRADAELLWAHPGGLDVALLRIDREVDPPGSVRWGRPAGTAPLPYEGLGYPWAAKGKVRAPEHLRGLLPVLSGGRDRYVLDQGPAPAARTDGGNAWAGTSGAAIFCGGHLVGVVTEEDQAYGARRLVALPASSFADDDAFTAHVEEHTGRSPLLGAVGAPLPKAGPAPERTRAERELEQLLTPLFPHPDVRVDHARALARELGYEPHGYEPSTADLAALLTTHPRALASLGEAVASGAQATVRAALTHLFSWARALDRGALLSVNEYHTLIDLLRRVCEKQSALLPRTAGEALRHVVLPEALTRSQLGGDEVQAVVEGLEDLTDGVGGPDSGPPVPALLRLVEYVAAAVGDGLGAELRTWSEKTAQRLGIHPGALGERRTDAARWAKRTASPVSRVVMELAQDPAAGGDRYRVRVLLVRDDGSYRVLKETESEPKTPQEAASTLTDAVHAAAQEPGHGDQVPWVTVVVDRAGLDLAVDEWEAESPDGILPAWPIGADYRLSLSCPELSDRGPQREGDQERRWQNGRDSVLVTDHTCGDARQLVHLLKTEHRDTARVVLHGPADQRRSWLLTCLALGVPVVLWDRAAVDHDDAGKLEPLAPADDLAGLPERLRGFRSDSAASPAERRARPSLVWEPKGRPPRSEPLYLSDPWRGTHAS
;
A
#
# COMPACT_ATOMS: atom_id res chain seq x y z
N MET A 1 -15.01 -28.11 15.98
CA MET A 1 -14.12 -28.12 17.18
C MET A 1 -14.99 -28.34 18.42
N ASP A 2 -14.49 -29.03 19.47
CA ASP A 2 -15.25 -29.19 20.73
C ASP A 2 -14.70 -28.28 21.84
N ARG A 3 -15.54 -27.37 22.35
CA ARG A 3 -15.18 -26.38 23.38
C ARG A 3 -14.91 -27.00 24.76
N ARG A 4 -15.39 -28.22 25.05
CA ARG A 4 -15.12 -28.93 26.30
C ARG A 4 -13.65 -29.34 26.46
N ARG A 5 -12.90 -29.34 25.35
CA ARG A 5 -11.45 -29.61 25.31
C ARG A 5 -10.60 -28.35 25.42
N LEU A 6 -11.19 -27.16 25.46
CA LEU A 6 -10.46 -25.90 25.58
C LEU A 6 -9.66 -25.87 26.88
N ALA A 7 -8.39 -25.46 26.81
CA ALA A 7 -7.53 -25.33 27.97
C ALA A 7 -7.01 -23.90 28.12
N LEU A 8 -7.10 -23.34 29.34
CA LEU A 8 -6.41 -22.12 29.75
C LEU A 8 -5.15 -22.51 30.53
N ILE A 9 -3.99 -22.07 30.05
CA ILE A 9 -2.70 -22.40 30.63
C ILE A 9 -2.14 -21.18 31.33
N ARG A 10 -1.65 -21.37 32.55
CA ARG A 10 -0.85 -20.38 33.28
C ARG A 10 0.43 -21.05 33.73
N SER A 11 1.55 -20.49 33.28
CA SER A 11 2.88 -20.93 33.67
C SER A 11 3.59 -19.77 34.34
N GLY A 12 4.37 -20.02 35.38
CA GLY A 12 5.07 -18.94 36.04
C GLY A 12 5.87 -19.35 37.24
N ASP A 13 6.45 -18.33 37.86
CA ASP A 13 7.16 -18.41 39.11
C ASP A 13 6.49 -17.46 40.10
N ALA A 14 5.89 -18.03 41.15
CA ALA A 14 5.18 -17.29 42.18
C ALA A 14 6.13 -16.37 42.96
N ASP A 15 7.40 -16.75 43.11
CA ASP A 15 8.39 -16.00 43.87
C ASP A 15 8.95 -14.83 43.05
N ALA A 16 9.06 -15.00 41.72
CA ALA A 16 9.50 -13.94 40.80
C ALA A 16 8.37 -13.03 40.28
N GLY A 17 7.11 -13.33 40.59
CA GLY A 17 5.94 -12.55 40.14
C GLY A 17 5.71 -12.55 38.62
N ARG A 18 6.33 -13.47 37.88
CA ARG A 18 6.26 -13.56 36.41
C ARG A 18 5.35 -14.71 36.02
N VAL A 19 4.35 -14.43 35.19
CA VAL A 19 3.37 -15.41 34.72
C VAL A 19 3.12 -15.21 33.23
N THR A 20 3.20 -16.29 32.47
CA THR A 20 2.72 -16.40 31.09
C THR A 20 1.31 -17.00 31.10
N VAL A 21 0.47 -16.50 30.20
CA VAL A 21 -0.87 -17.04 29.97
C VAL A 21 -0.95 -17.46 28.52
N GLY A 22 -1.47 -18.65 28.27
CA GLY A 22 -1.69 -19.18 26.94
C GLY A 22 -2.95 -20.01 26.85
N SER A 23 -3.23 -20.46 25.64
CA SER A 23 -4.32 -21.37 25.32
C SER A 23 -3.77 -22.77 25.06
N GLY A 24 -4.63 -23.77 25.10
CA GLY A 24 -4.29 -25.13 24.77
C GLY A 24 -5.52 -25.93 24.39
N TYR A 25 -5.31 -27.17 23.99
CA TYR A 25 -6.38 -28.09 23.63
C TYR A 25 -6.12 -29.48 24.17
N LEU A 26 -7.09 -30.03 24.89
CA LEU A 26 -7.07 -31.40 25.40
C LEU A 26 -7.26 -32.38 24.24
N ILE A 27 -6.17 -33.00 23.79
CA ILE A 27 -6.16 -33.95 22.67
C ILE A 27 -6.45 -35.39 23.11
N ALA A 28 -6.13 -35.73 24.35
CA ALA A 28 -6.42 -37.02 25.01
C ALA A 28 -6.71 -36.77 26.50
N PRO A 29 -7.26 -37.74 27.27
CA PRO A 29 -7.76 -37.50 28.63
C PRO A 29 -6.78 -36.84 29.61
N ARG A 30 -5.46 -36.96 29.38
CA ARG A 30 -4.42 -36.32 30.18
C ARG A 30 -3.41 -35.49 29.37
N LEU A 31 -3.65 -35.31 28.07
CA LEU A 31 -2.70 -34.65 27.17
C LEU A 31 -3.25 -33.34 26.64
N VAL A 32 -2.54 -32.24 26.89
CA VAL A 32 -2.88 -30.91 26.39
C VAL A 32 -1.80 -30.44 25.43
N LEU A 33 -2.22 -30.10 24.21
CA LEU A 33 -1.38 -29.49 23.17
C LEU A 33 -1.36 -27.97 23.34
N THR A 34 -0.18 -27.35 23.24
CA THR A 34 0.00 -25.89 23.34
C THR A 34 1.28 -25.41 22.64
N ALA A 35 1.52 -24.09 22.65
CA ALA A 35 2.76 -23.48 22.16
C ALA A 35 3.87 -23.58 23.23
N ARG A 36 5.09 -23.93 22.81
CA ARG A 36 6.23 -24.17 23.71
C ARG A 36 6.58 -22.93 24.52
N HIS A 37 6.58 -21.74 23.92
CA HIS A 37 6.96 -20.50 24.61
C HIS A 37 6.01 -20.11 25.75
N VAL A 38 4.80 -20.69 25.82
CA VAL A 38 3.89 -20.51 26.96
C VAL A 38 4.46 -21.17 28.22
N LEU A 39 5.31 -22.19 28.04
CA LEU A 39 5.83 -23.05 29.10
C LEU A 39 7.25 -22.70 29.51
N VAL A 40 7.91 -21.76 28.83
CA VAL A 40 9.32 -21.42 29.02
C VAL A 40 9.45 -19.95 29.43
N ASP A 41 10.33 -19.66 30.39
CA ASP A 41 10.74 -18.29 30.68
C ASP A 41 11.60 -17.78 29.52
N ARG A 42 11.10 -16.81 28.76
CA ARG A 42 11.80 -16.25 27.60
C ARG A 42 13.15 -15.61 27.96
N HIS A 43 13.36 -15.20 29.21
CA HIS A 43 14.64 -14.64 29.66
C HIS A 43 15.64 -15.71 30.05
N ALA A 44 15.21 -16.74 30.76
CA ALA A 44 16.09 -17.81 31.24
C ALA A 44 16.26 -18.96 30.24
N GLY A 45 15.35 -19.10 29.28
CA GLY A 45 15.29 -20.23 28.35
C GLY A 45 14.88 -21.56 28.99
N THR A 46 14.51 -21.56 30.28
CA THR A 46 14.14 -22.75 31.06
C THR A 46 12.62 -22.89 31.22
N PRO A 47 12.08 -24.11 31.33
CA PRO A 47 10.66 -24.32 31.65
C PRO A 47 10.27 -23.61 32.96
N TRP A 48 9.04 -23.10 33.02
CA TRP A 48 8.49 -22.55 34.26
C TRP A 48 8.35 -23.64 35.33
N PRO A 49 8.60 -23.32 36.62
CA PRO A 49 8.55 -24.30 37.70
C PRO A 49 7.10 -24.73 38.04
N VAL A 50 6.12 -23.88 37.73
CA VAL A 50 4.70 -24.16 38.00
C VAL A 50 3.90 -23.96 36.71
N ILE A 51 3.17 -25.00 36.31
CA ILE A 51 2.23 -24.97 35.18
C ILE A 51 0.87 -25.45 35.67
N THR A 52 -0.15 -24.62 35.50
CA THR A 52 -1.54 -24.96 35.85
C THR A 52 -2.44 -24.85 34.63
N VAL A 53 -3.36 -25.79 34.50
CA VAL A 53 -4.28 -25.88 33.37
C VAL A 53 -5.72 -25.88 33.88
N ARG A 54 -6.59 -25.13 33.21
CA ARG A 54 -8.05 -25.23 33.39
C ARG A 54 -8.67 -25.75 32.10
N VAL A 55 -9.26 -26.93 32.15
CA VAL A 55 -9.86 -27.61 30.98
C VAL A 55 -11.38 -27.51 31.03
N GLY A 56 -12.00 -27.12 29.92
CA GLY A 56 -13.44 -26.99 29.77
C GLY A 56 -13.89 -25.56 29.47
N HIS A 57 -15.16 -25.43 29.09
CA HIS A 57 -15.80 -24.16 28.77
C HIS A 57 -16.94 -23.89 29.76
N HIS A 58 -17.07 -22.64 30.20
CA HIS A 58 -18.05 -22.23 31.23
C HIS A 58 -19.52 -22.53 30.86
N LEU A 59 -19.84 -22.60 29.56
CA LEU A 59 -21.18 -22.99 29.07
C LEU A 59 -21.51 -24.46 29.31
N ASP A 60 -20.53 -25.32 29.59
CA ASP A 60 -20.70 -26.75 29.82
C ASP A 60 -20.45 -27.13 31.31
N GLY A 61 -20.26 -26.13 32.18
CA GLY A 61 -19.96 -26.32 33.61
C GLY A 61 -18.67 -25.62 34.05
N GLU A 62 -18.30 -25.80 35.31
CA GLU A 62 -17.05 -25.25 35.85
C GLU A 62 -15.83 -25.97 35.24
N PRO A 63 -14.86 -25.23 34.66
CA PRO A 63 -13.65 -25.84 34.11
C PRO A 63 -12.81 -26.56 35.18
N THR A 64 -12.36 -27.78 34.87
CA THR A 64 -11.52 -28.60 35.74
C THR A 64 -10.13 -28.01 35.84
N ARG A 65 -9.69 -27.66 37.04
CA ARG A 65 -8.31 -27.26 37.32
C ARG A 65 -7.43 -28.49 37.56
N ALA A 66 -6.27 -28.52 36.93
CA ALA A 66 -5.24 -29.55 37.06
C ALA A 66 -3.85 -28.90 37.08
N ASP A 67 -2.92 -29.54 37.78
CA ASP A 67 -1.50 -29.22 37.67
C ASP A 67 -0.92 -29.98 36.47
N ALA A 68 0.13 -29.44 35.86
CA ALA A 68 0.69 -30.00 34.65
C ALA A 68 2.22 -30.00 34.66
N GLU A 69 2.79 -30.93 33.93
CA GLU A 69 4.22 -30.98 33.61
C GLU A 69 4.43 -31.01 32.10
N LEU A 70 5.58 -30.51 31.67
CA LEU A 70 6.02 -30.63 30.28
C LEU A 70 6.39 -32.09 29.99
N LEU A 71 5.60 -32.74 29.13
CA LEU A 71 5.81 -34.13 28.73
C LEU A 71 6.72 -34.22 27.51
N TRP A 72 6.48 -33.37 26.52
CA TRP A 72 7.23 -33.34 25.26
C TRP A 72 7.31 -31.92 24.73
N ALA A 73 8.45 -31.60 24.11
CA ALA A 73 8.64 -30.42 23.30
C ALA A 73 9.32 -30.85 22.00
N HIS A 74 9.01 -30.18 20.89
CA HIS A 74 9.55 -30.57 19.59
C HIS A 74 11.09 -30.57 19.58
N PRO A 75 11.76 -31.67 19.16
CA PRO A 75 13.21 -31.82 19.26
C PRO A 75 13.98 -30.81 18.40
N GLY A 76 13.44 -30.46 17.23
CA GLY A 76 13.98 -29.42 16.34
C GLY A 76 13.71 -27.98 16.79
N GLY A 77 13.13 -27.76 17.97
CA GLY A 77 12.91 -26.43 18.53
C GLY A 77 11.68 -25.68 18.01
N LEU A 78 10.80 -26.33 17.24
CA LEU A 78 9.51 -25.74 16.84
C LEU A 78 8.66 -25.39 18.06
N ASP A 79 7.85 -24.34 17.94
CA ASP A 79 7.11 -23.74 19.06
C ASP A 79 5.83 -24.50 19.43
N VAL A 80 5.97 -25.79 19.74
CA VAL A 80 4.88 -26.68 20.13
C VAL A 80 5.31 -27.64 21.23
N ALA A 81 4.39 -27.94 22.14
CA ALA A 81 4.63 -28.81 23.29
C ALA A 81 3.37 -29.58 23.71
N LEU A 82 3.60 -30.70 24.40
CA LEU A 82 2.59 -31.49 25.09
C LEU A 82 2.77 -31.38 26.60
N LEU A 83 1.67 -31.12 27.28
CA LEU A 83 1.57 -31.18 28.73
C LEU A 83 0.87 -32.45 29.16
N ARG A 84 1.33 -33.05 30.26
CA ARG A 84 0.61 -34.09 30.99
C ARG A 84 -0.07 -33.45 32.20
N ILE A 85 -1.39 -33.57 32.28
CA ILE A 85 -2.16 -33.09 33.45
C ILE A 85 -2.30 -34.19 34.51
N ASP A 86 -2.25 -33.78 35.78
CA ASP A 86 -2.30 -34.67 36.94
C ASP A 86 -3.69 -35.32 37.14
N ARG A 87 -4.73 -34.76 36.52
CA ARG A 87 -6.11 -35.26 36.56
C ARG A 87 -6.58 -35.69 35.19
N GLU A 88 -7.32 -36.80 35.15
CA GLU A 88 -7.98 -37.26 33.93
C GLU A 88 -9.26 -36.45 33.68
N VAL A 89 -9.42 -35.96 32.45
CA VAL A 89 -10.61 -35.27 31.97
C VAL A 89 -11.07 -35.99 30.71
N ASP A 90 -12.14 -36.77 30.80
CA ASP A 90 -12.62 -37.57 29.66
C ASP A 90 -13.31 -36.68 28.61
N PRO A 91 -12.72 -36.52 27.40
CA PRO A 91 -13.30 -35.68 26.40
C PRO A 91 -14.08 -36.50 25.35
N PRO A 92 -15.13 -35.94 24.77
CA PRO A 92 -15.98 -36.61 23.77
C PRO A 92 -15.18 -37.00 22.52
N GLY A 93 -15.15 -38.30 22.19
CA GLY A 93 -14.56 -38.83 20.95
C GLY A 93 -13.02 -38.70 20.87
N SER A 94 -12.47 -38.80 19.67
CA SER A 94 -11.03 -38.61 19.39
C SER A 94 -10.81 -37.37 18.53
N VAL A 95 -9.67 -36.69 18.72
CA VAL A 95 -9.24 -35.62 17.80
C VAL A 95 -8.93 -36.22 16.43
N ARG A 96 -9.43 -35.57 15.37
CA ARG A 96 -9.07 -35.89 13.99
C ARG A 96 -7.97 -34.92 13.55
N TRP A 97 -6.94 -35.45 12.90
CA TRP A 97 -5.77 -34.68 12.47
C TRP A 97 -5.87 -34.39 10.99
N GLY A 98 -5.54 -33.16 10.59
CA GLY A 98 -5.75 -32.67 9.24
C GLY A 98 -4.54 -31.96 8.67
N ARG A 99 -4.40 -32.07 7.35
CA ARG A 99 -3.46 -31.28 6.56
C ARG A 99 -4.26 -30.52 5.48
N PRO A 100 -4.36 -29.18 5.55
CA PRO A 100 -4.85 -28.34 4.48
C PRO A 100 -4.30 -28.76 3.12
N ALA A 101 -5.18 -28.91 2.13
CA ALA A 101 -4.86 -29.34 0.78
C ALA A 101 -5.62 -28.51 -0.27
N GLY A 102 -5.14 -28.53 -1.51
CA GLY A 102 -5.68 -27.70 -2.59
C GLY A 102 -5.15 -26.26 -2.55
N THR A 103 -5.81 -25.38 -3.28
CA THR A 103 -5.44 -23.95 -3.35
C THR A 103 -6.56 -23.01 -2.90
N ALA A 104 -7.80 -23.51 -2.78
CA ALA A 104 -8.92 -22.76 -2.28
C ALA A 104 -8.77 -22.43 -0.76
N PRO A 105 -9.09 -21.20 -0.31
CA PRO A 105 -9.05 -20.85 1.10
C PRO A 105 -9.97 -21.72 1.95
N LEU A 106 -9.46 -22.18 3.10
CA LEU A 106 -10.17 -23.04 4.04
C LEU A 106 -10.81 -22.20 5.15
N PRO A 107 -12.12 -22.34 5.41
CA PRO A 107 -12.69 -21.84 6.65
C PRO A 107 -12.00 -22.53 7.84
N TYR A 108 -11.54 -21.73 8.80
CA TYR A 108 -11.02 -22.26 10.06
C TYR A 108 -11.82 -21.74 11.24
N GLU A 109 -11.78 -22.51 12.32
CA GLU A 109 -12.31 -22.16 13.62
C GLU A 109 -11.32 -22.55 14.72
N GLY A 110 -11.34 -21.83 15.84
CA GLY A 110 -10.55 -22.12 17.02
C GLY A 110 -11.06 -21.37 18.24
N LEU A 111 -10.56 -21.73 19.42
CA LEU A 111 -10.84 -21.01 20.66
C LEU A 111 -9.53 -20.69 21.38
N GLY A 112 -9.41 -19.47 21.86
CA GLY A 112 -8.27 -19.02 22.65
C GLY A 112 -8.66 -18.00 23.71
N TYR A 113 -7.69 -17.59 24.53
CA TYR A 113 -7.88 -16.64 25.63
C TYR A 113 -7.05 -15.37 25.41
N PRO A 114 -7.42 -14.50 24.45
CA PRO A 114 -6.67 -13.28 24.18
C PRO A 114 -6.72 -12.29 25.33
N TRP A 115 -5.80 -11.34 25.31
CA TRP A 115 -5.84 -10.21 26.25
C TRP A 115 -7.03 -9.30 26.01
N ALA A 116 -7.43 -9.10 24.75
CA ALA A 116 -8.59 -8.29 24.39
C ALA A 116 -9.89 -8.76 25.08
N ALA A 117 -10.03 -10.06 25.35
CA ALA A 117 -11.18 -10.64 26.06
C ALA A 117 -11.03 -10.63 27.60
N LYS A 118 -10.07 -9.87 28.15
CA LYS A 118 -9.81 -9.80 29.59
C LYS A 118 -10.80 -8.86 30.28
N GLY A 119 -11.84 -9.46 30.89
CA GLY A 119 -12.69 -8.81 31.90
C GLY A 119 -12.22 -9.11 33.33
N LYS A 120 -13.17 -9.25 34.27
CA LYS A 120 -12.88 -9.76 35.64
C LYS A 120 -12.26 -11.17 35.62
N VAL A 121 -12.67 -11.97 34.65
CA VAL A 121 -12.07 -13.25 34.25
C VAL A 121 -11.74 -13.13 32.77
N ARG A 122 -10.66 -13.79 32.33
CA ARG A 122 -10.31 -13.86 30.91
C ARG A 122 -11.27 -14.82 30.20
N ALA A 123 -12.14 -14.28 29.36
CA ALA A 123 -13.11 -15.05 28.59
C ALA A 123 -12.44 -15.67 27.35
N PRO A 124 -12.95 -16.80 26.84
CA PRO A 124 -12.52 -17.35 25.57
C PRO A 124 -13.08 -16.52 24.40
N GLU A 125 -12.31 -16.42 23.32
CA GLU A 125 -12.68 -15.77 22.06
C GLU A 125 -12.74 -16.81 20.93
N HIS A 126 -13.72 -16.64 20.02
CA HIS A 126 -13.92 -17.52 18.88
C HIS A 126 -13.13 -17.02 17.67
N LEU A 127 -11.96 -17.62 17.48
CA LEU A 127 -11.10 -17.41 16.32
C LEU A 127 -11.78 -18.00 15.09
N ARG A 128 -12.03 -17.19 14.06
CA ARG A 128 -12.70 -17.64 12.84
C ARG A 128 -12.35 -16.77 11.65
N GLY A 129 -12.23 -17.40 10.48
CA GLY A 129 -11.96 -16.70 9.24
C GLY A 129 -11.51 -17.68 8.16
N LEU A 130 -10.55 -17.24 7.34
CA LEU A 130 -10.02 -18.03 6.23
C LEU A 130 -8.54 -18.33 6.43
N LEU A 131 -8.15 -19.55 6.09
CA LEU A 131 -6.78 -20.01 5.96
C LEU A 131 -6.49 -20.10 4.46
N PRO A 132 -5.82 -19.10 3.86
CA PRO A 132 -5.41 -19.19 2.47
C PRO A 132 -4.26 -20.19 2.36
N VAL A 133 -4.49 -21.33 1.69
CA VAL A 133 -3.51 -22.44 1.66
C VAL A 133 -2.18 -22.05 1.00
N LEU A 134 -2.21 -21.04 0.12
CA LEU A 134 -1.05 -20.50 -0.56
C LEU A 134 -0.30 -19.42 0.25
N SER A 135 -0.88 -18.94 1.36
CA SER A 135 -0.28 -17.92 2.21
C SER A 135 0.49 -18.59 3.36
N GLY A 136 1.81 -18.38 3.36
CA GLY A 136 2.73 -18.95 4.35
C GLY A 136 3.78 -19.88 3.73
N GLY A 137 4.59 -20.48 4.59
CA GLY A 137 5.59 -21.48 4.22
C GLY A 137 5.12 -22.91 4.54
N ARG A 138 5.92 -23.93 4.19
CA ARG A 138 5.62 -25.33 4.58
C ARG A 138 5.52 -25.53 6.11
N ASP A 139 6.11 -24.59 6.83
CA ASP A 139 6.36 -24.53 8.26
C ASP A 139 5.40 -23.61 9.03
N ARG A 140 4.51 -22.87 8.35
CA ARG A 140 3.58 -21.93 9.00
C ARG A 140 2.30 -21.69 8.19
N TYR A 141 1.17 -21.61 8.86
CA TYR A 141 -0.10 -21.16 8.30
C TYR A 141 -0.41 -19.73 8.71
N VAL A 142 -0.82 -18.92 7.74
CA VAL A 142 -1.38 -17.59 7.98
C VAL A 142 -2.90 -17.71 8.11
N LEU A 143 -3.45 -17.14 9.18
CA LEU A 143 -4.87 -17.17 9.49
C LEU A 143 -5.42 -15.75 9.38
N ASP A 144 -6.20 -15.50 8.33
CA ASP A 144 -6.93 -14.24 8.17
C ASP A 144 -8.12 -14.25 9.14
N GLN A 145 -8.09 -13.39 10.16
CA GLN A 145 -9.16 -13.27 11.15
C GLN A 145 -10.29 -12.41 10.61
N GLY A 146 -11.52 -12.93 10.67
CA GLY A 146 -12.71 -12.13 10.36
C GLY A 146 -12.90 -11.02 11.39
N PRO A 147 -13.22 -11.35 12.66
CA PRO A 147 -13.21 -10.39 13.76
C PRO A 147 -11.80 -10.26 14.35
N ALA A 148 -11.28 -9.03 14.44
CA ALA A 148 -10.01 -8.72 15.07
C ALA A 148 -10.16 -7.58 16.09
N PRO A 149 -9.44 -7.62 17.23
CA PRO A 149 -9.41 -6.53 18.18
C PRO A 149 -8.66 -5.33 17.58
N ALA A 150 -9.00 -4.13 18.04
CA ALA A 150 -8.17 -2.95 17.75
C ALA A 150 -6.77 -3.12 18.36
N ALA A 151 -5.77 -2.52 17.71
CA ALA A 151 -4.42 -2.45 18.25
C ALA A 151 -4.43 -1.75 19.62
N ARG A 152 -3.57 -2.19 20.53
CA ARG A 152 -3.50 -1.59 21.87
C ARG A 152 -2.74 -0.28 21.82
N THR A 153 -3.26 0.72 22.52
CA THR A 153 -2.65 2.06 22.62
C THR A 153 -1.31 2.05 23.37
N ASP A 154 -1.03 1.01 24.16
CA ASP A 154 0.23 0.82 24.88
C ASP A 154 1.27 -0.01 24.12
N GLY A 155 1.02 -0.31 22.84
CA GLY A 155 1.90 -1.15 22.01
C GLY A 155 1.92 -2.63 22.39
N GLY A 156 1.11 -3.05 23.37
CA GLY A 156 1.01 -4.46 23.76
C GLY A 156 0.29 -5.32 22.71
N ASN A 157 0.52 -6.63 22.76
CA ASN A 157 -0.18 -7.59 21.91
C ASN A 157 -1.63 -7.82 22.42
N ALA A 158 -2.63 -7.54 21.57
CA ALA A 158 -4.06 -7.70 21.88
C ALA A 158 -4.48 -9.18 21.95
N TRP A 159 -3.84 -10.02 21.14
CA TRP A 159 -3.98 -11.47 21.11
C TRP A 159 -3.14 -12.19 22.18
N ALA A 160 -2.44 -11.48 23.06
CA ALA A 160 -1.57 -12.11 24.07
C ALA A 160 -2.33 -13.11 24.93
N GLY A 161 -1.99 -14.39 24.77
CA GLY A 161 -2.63 -15.56 25.39
C GLY A 161 -3.46 -16.44 24.47
N THR A 162 -3.61 -16.07 23.20
CA THR A 162 -4.14 -16.96 22.16
C THR A 162 -3.12 -18.02 21.74
N SER A 163 -1.81 -17.80 21.96
CA SER A 163 -0.77 -18.78 21.67
C SER A 163 -1.08 -20.13 22.34
N GLY A 164 -0.99 -21.19 21.56
CA GLY A 164 -1.37 -22.56 21.89
C GLY A 164 -2.82 -22.92 21.54
N ALA A 165 -3.63 -22.00 21.02
CA ALA A 165 -4.97 -22.30 20.53
C ALA A 165 -4.92 -23.29 19.35
N ALA A 166 -5.72 -24.36 19.43
CA ALA A 166 -5.86 -25.32 18.34
C ALA A 166 -6.80 -24.78 17.25
N ILE A 167 -6.36 -24.93 15.99
CA ILE A 167 -7.05 -24.44 14.80
C ILE A 167 -7.59 -25.64 14.02
N PHE A 168 -8.86 -25.54 13.61
CA PHE A 168 -9.58 -26.60 12.94
C PHE A 168 -10.10 -26.18 11.57
N CYS A 169 -9.93 -27.04 10.58
CA CYS A 169 -10.58 -26.94 9.27
C CYS A 169 -11.39 -28.22 9.02
N GLY A 170 -12.65 -28.09 8.60
CA GLY A 170 -13.51 -29.26 8.37
C GLY A 170 -13.62 -30.21 9.58
N GLY A 171 -13.47 -29.69 10.80
CA GLY A 171 -13.44 -30.46 12.04
C GLY A 171 -12.22 -31.37 12.23
N HIS A 172 -11.10 -31.06 11.58
CA HIS A 172 -9.78 -31.66 11.81
C HIS A 172 -8.84 -30.61 12.39
N LEU A 173 -8.03 -30.96 13.41
CA LEU A 173 -6.98 -30.10 13.94
C LEU A 173 -5.86 -29.99 12.90
N VAL A 174 -5.62 -28.78 12.41
CA VAL A 174 -4.64 -28.51 11.34
C VAL A 174 -3.42 -27.75 11.83
N GLY A 175 -3.48 -27.08 12.97
CA GLY A 175 -2.34 -26.35 13.52
C GLY A 175 -2.59 -25.75 14.90
N VAL A 176 -1.56 -25.13 15.44
CA VAL A 176 -1.53 -24.49 16.76
C VAL A 176 -1.07 -23.04 16.59
N VAL A 177 -1.83 -22.06 17.09
CA VAL A 177 -1.43 -20.65 17.04
C VAL A 177 -0.14 -20.44 17.83
N THR A 178 0.86 -19.83 17.23
CA THR A 178 2.13 -19.52 17.90
C THR A 178 2.36 -18.01 17.98
N GLU A 179 2.00 -17.27 16.93
CA GLU A 179 2.37 -15.86 16.79
C GLU A 179 1.21 -15.00 16.26
N GLU A 180 1.43 -13.69 16.31
CA GLU A 180 0.60 -12.66 15.68
C GLU A 180 1.48 -11.91 14.67
N ASP A 181 0.91 -11.57 13.52
CA ASP A 181 1.56 -10.67 12.57
C ASP A 181 1.06 -9.23 12.77
N GLN A 182 1.90 -8.40 13.40
CA GLN A 182 1.57 -7.00 13.73
C GLN A 182 1.54 -6.08 12.50
N ALA A 183 2.19 -6.46 11.39
CA ALA A 183 2.21 -5.65 10.17
C ALA A 183 0.81 -5.51 9.54
N TYR A 184 -0.13 -6.41 9.89
CA TYR A 184 -1.50 -6.41 9.39
C TYR A 184 -2.52 -5.94 10.43
N GLY A 185 -2.12 -5.07 11.36
CA GLY A 185 -3.05 -4.40 12.28
C GLY A 185 -3.87 -5.37 13.15
N ALA A 186 -3.22 -6.42 13.66
CA ALA A 186 -3.82 -7.49 14.47
C ALA A 186 -4.87 -8.37 13.74
N ARG A 187 -4.97 -8.31 12.40
CA ARG A 187 -5.92 -9.12 11.61
C ARG A 187 -5.39 -10.50 11.22
N ARG A 188 -4.13 -10.81 11.50
CA ARG A 188 -3.50 -12.08 11.14
C ARG A 188 -2.86 -12.78 12.33
N LEU A 189 -3.18 -14.06 12.48
CA LEU A 189 -2.47 -14.97 13.38
C LEU A 189 -1.63 -15.94 12.57
N VAL A 190 -0.54 -16.42 13.17
CA VAL A 190 0.31 -17.45 12.58
C VAL A 190 0.16 -18.72 13.40
N ALA A 191 -0.03 -19.85 12.72
CA ALA A 191 -0.13 -21.15 13.33
C ALA A 191 0.95 -22.11 12.80
N LEU A 192 1.52 -22.90 13.71
CA LEU A 192 2.39 -24.02 13.35
C LEU A 192 1.54 -25.17 12.79
N PRO A 193 1.84 -25.69 11.58
CA PRO A 193 1.10 -26.81 10.99
C PRO A 193 1.23 -28.09 11.80
N ALA A 194 0.14 -28.84 11.94
CA ALA A 194 0.14 -30.17 12.54
C ALA A 194 1.08 -31.14 11.80
N SER A 195 1.22 -30.97 10.48
CA SER A 195 2.17 -31.73 9.66
C SER A 195 3.64 -31.53 10.03
N SER A 196 3.98 -30.53 10.84
CA SER A 196 5.35 -30.28 11.27
C SER A 196 5.74 -31.08 12.50
N PHE A 197 4.79 -31.70 13.20
CA PHE A 197 5.06 -32.42 14.45
C PHE A 197 4.25 -33.72 14.65
N ALA A 198 3.18 -33.95 13.89
CA ALA A 198 2.38 -35.16 14.03
C ALA A 198 3.12 -36.44 13.61
N ASP A 199 4.17 -36.31 12.79
CA ASP A 199 5.03 -37.43 12.35
C ASP A 199 6.26 -37.64 13.26
N ASP A 200 6.41 -36.86 14.35
CA ASP A 200 7.49 -37.07 15.33
C ASP A 200 7.23 -38.36 16.13
N ASP A 201 8.25 -39.23 16.23
CA ASP A 201 8.11 -40.55 16.87
C ASP A 201 7.72 -40.45 18.35
N ALA A 202 8.33 -39.52 19.09
CA ALA A 202 8.06 -39.34 20.51
C ALA A 202 6.67 -38.74 20.75
N PHE A 203 6.28 -37.75 19.93
CA PHE A 203 4.92 -37.21 19.93
C PHE A 203 3.89 -38.30 19.67
N THR A 204 4.12 -39.11 18.63
CA THR A 204 3.23 -40.21 18.21
C THR A 204 3.07 -41.24 19.31
N ALA A 205 4.18 -41.67 19.94
CA ALA A 205 4.17 -42.62 21.03
C ALA A 205 3.31 -42.14 22.21
N HIS A 206 3.43 -40.86 22.61
CA HIS A 206 2.60 -40.30 23.68
C HIS A 206 1.12 -40.24 23.32
N VAL A 207 0.79 -39.86 22.09
CA VAL A 207 -0.61 -39.82 21.63
C VAL A 207 -1.21 -41.22 21.55
N GLU A 208 -0.47 -42.20 21.03
CA GLU A 208 -0.89 -43.60 20.95
C GLU A 208 -1.09 -44.22 22.32
N GLU A 209 -0.18 -43.98 23.26
CA GLU A 209 -0.28 -44.45 24.64
C GLU A 209 -1.60 -44.01 25.30
N HIS A 210 -2.06 -42.80 25.01
CA HIS A 210 -3.24 -42.20 25.66
C HIS A 210 -4.55 -42.36 24.86
N THR A 211 -4.48 -42.66 23.56
CA THR A 211 -5.67 -42.74 22.69
C THR A 211 -5.86 -44.08 21.99
N GLY A 212 -4.84 -44.94 22.00
CA GLY A 212 -4.78 -46.18 21.23
C GLY A 212 -4.72 -45.97 19.71
N ARG A 213 -4.45 -44.74 19.23
CA ARG A 213 -4.42 -44.39 17.81
C ARG A 213 -3.32 -43.38 17.49
N SER A 214 -2.66 -43.58 16.35
CA SER A 214 -1.69 -42.63 15.82
C SER A 214 -2.38 -41.36 15.28
N PRO A 215 -1.76 -40.17 15.36
CA PRO A 215 -2.29 -38.91 14.84
C PRO A 215 -2.19 -38.81 13.31
N LEU A 216 -2.84 -39.71 12.57
CA LEU A 216 -2.77 -39.75 11.10
C LEU A 216 -3.42 -38.52 10.46
N LEU A 217 -2.64 -37.78 9.67
CA LEU A 217 -3.08 -36.58 8.96
C LEU A 217 -3.92 -36.93 7.73
N GLY A 218 -5.20 -36.56 7.74
CA GLY A 218 -6.06 -36.59 6.55
C GLY A 218 -5.95 -35.30 5.73
N ALA A 219 -5.99 -35.39 4.40
CA ALA A 219 -6.08 -34.20 3.56
C ALA A 219 -7.43 -33.48 3.78
N VAL A 220 -7.39 -32.16 3.98
CA VAL A 220 -8.57 -31.32 4.20
C VAL A 220 -8.64 -30.28 3.09
N GLY A 221 -9.53 -30.50 2.13
CA GLY A 221 -9.83 -29.53 1.07
C GLY A 221 -10.97 -28.58 1.46
N ALA A 222 -11.03 -27.41 0.82
CA ALA A 222 -12.12 -26.46 1.03
C ALA A 222 -13.46 -27.12 0.63
N PRO A 223 -14.49 -27.06 1.49
CA PRO A 223 -15.80 -27.53 1.09
C PRO A 223 -16.34 -26.64 -0.03
N LEU A 224 -16.93 -27.25 -1.05
CA LEU A 224 -17.64 -26.49 -2.08
C LEU A 224 -18.84 -25.77 -1.45
N PRO A 225 -19.04 -24.47 -1.74
CA PRO A 225 -20.18 -23.71 -1.25
C PRO A 225 -21.50 -24.38 -1.63
N LYS A 226 -22.43 -24.42 -0.67
CA LYS A 226 -23.79 -24.90 -0.89
C LYS A 226 -24.78 -23.78 -0.64
N ALA A 227 -25.86 -23.76 -1.41
CA ALA A 227 -26.91 -22.79 -1.18
C ALA A 227 -27.60 -23.04 0.16
N GLY A 228 -27.88 -21.96 0.88
CA GLY A 228 -28.79 -21.99 2.03
C GLY A 228 -30.19 -22.46 1.63
N PRO A 229 -31.05 -22.78 2.61
CA PRO A 229 -32.44 -23.14 2.35
C PRO A 229 -33.16 -22.00 1.62
N ALA A 230 -34.04 -22.35 0.67
CA ALA A 230 -34.75 -21.38 -0.19
C ALA A 230 -35.37 -20.16 0.52
N PRO A 231 -36.01 -20.27 1.71
CA PRO A 231 -36.57 -19.11 2.42
C PRO A 231 -35.52 -18.11 2.94
N GLU A 232 -34.29 -18.55 3.17
CA GLU A 232 -33.21 -17.71 3.71
C GLU A 232 -32.41 -16.98 2.62
N ARG A 233 -32.65 -17.32 1.34
CA ARG A 233 -31.93 -16.71 0.21
C ARG A 233 -32.33 -15.25 0.02
N THR A 234 -31.34 -14.42 -0.23
CA THR A 234 -31.48 -13.02 -0.59
C THR A 234 -32.12 -12.84 -1.96
N ARG A 235 -32.60 -11.63 -2.25
CA ARG A 235 -33.13 -11.29 -3.58
C ARG A 235 -32.06 -11.42 -4.67
N ALA A 236 -30.83 -10.97 -4.39
CA ALA A 236 -29.71 -11.04 -5.33
C ALA A 236 -29.35 -12.49 -5.68
N GLU A 237 -29.35 -13.41 -4.72
CA GLU A 237 -29.11 -14.84 -4.99
C GLU A 237 -30.17 -15.43 -5.91
N ARG A 238 -31.45 -15.13 -5.69
CA ARG A 238 -32.55 -15.59 -6.56
C ARG A 238 -32.48 -15.00 -7.97
N GLU A 239 -32.10 -13.74 -8.10
CA GLU A 239 -31.90 -13.11 -9.42
C GLU A 239 -30.71 -13.74 -10.16
N LEU A 240 -29.60 -14.03 -9.46
CA LEU A 240 -28.46 -14.75 -10.03
C LEU A 240 -28.86 -16.14 -10.51
N GLU A 241 -29.62 -16.91 -9.72
CA GLU A 241 -30.15 -18.22 -10.14
C GLU A 241 -30.96 -18.12 -11.46
N GLN A 242 -31.79 -17.08 -11.60
CA GLN A 242 -32.56 -16.85 -12.84
C GLN A 242 -31.66 -16.53 -14.03
N LEU A 243 -30.63 -15.71 -13.83
CA LEU A 243 -29.65 -15.35 -14.87
C LEU A 243 -28.79 -16.53 -15.32
N LEU A 244 -28.55 -17.52 -14.46
CA LEU A 244 -27.80 -18.74 -14.79
C LEU A 244 -28.62 -19.75 -15.58
N THR A 245 -29.95 -19.74 -15.45
CA THR A 245 -30.86 -20.70 -16.11
C THR A 245 -30.67 -20.77 -17.64
N PRO A 246 -30.63 -19.65 -18.40
CA PRO A 246 -30.44 -19.70 -19.85
C PRO A 246 -29.05 -20.18 -20.28
N LEU A 247 -28.05 -20.16 -19.39
CA LEU A 247 -26.70 -20.65 -19.68
C LEU A 247 -26.61 -22.18 -19.66
N PHE A 248 -27.49 -22.83 -18.87
CA PHE A 248 -27.45 -24.27 -18.64
C PHE A 248 -28.83 -24.91 -18.79
N PRO A 249 -29.30 -25.12 -20.04
CA PRO A 249 -30.61 -25.72 -20.30
C PRO A 249 -30.72 -27.17 -19.81
N HIS A 250 -29.59 -27.88 -19.68
CA HIS A 250 -29.55 -29.27 -19.21
C HIS A 250 -28.72 -29.40 -17.91
N PRO A 251 -29.17 -30.19 -16.92
CA PRO A 251 -28.43 -30.40 -15.67
C PRO A 251 -27.00 -30.92 -15.86
N ASP A 252 -26.78 -31.84 -16.80
CA ASP A 252 -25.46 -32.46 -17.03
C ASP A 252 -24.43 -31.42 -17.47
N VAL A 253 -24.82 -30.51 -18.37
CA VAL A 253 -23.98 -29.41 -18.85
C VAL A 253 -23.60 -28.47 -17.69
N ARG A 254 -24.55 -28.19 -16.79
CA ARG A 254 -24.28 -27.39 -15.57
C ARG A 254 -23.25 -28.09 -14.69
N VAL A 255 -23.43 -29.38 -14.44
CA VAL A 255 -22.55 -30.18 -13.57
C VAL A 255 -21.13 -30.21 -14.14
N ASP A 256 -20.97 -30.42 -15.44
CA ASP A 256 -19.66 -30.45 -16.09
C ASP A 256 -18.93 -29.10 -15.99
N HIS A 257 -19.62 -27.99 -16.31
CA HIS A 257 -19.04 -26.65 -16.15
C HIS A 257 -18.74 -26.32 -14.70
N ALA A 258 -19.60 -26.69 -13.75
CA ALA A 258 -19.38 -26.43 -12.34
C ALA A 258 -18.20 -27.25 -11.76
N ARG A 259 -18.00 -28.49 -12.22
CA ARG A 259 -16.82 -29.31 -11.86
C ARG A 259 -15.53 -28.76 -12.48
N ALA A 260 -15.59 -28.25 -13.70
CA ALA A 260 -14.45 -27.58 -14.33
C ALA A 260 -14.08 -26.30 -13.57
N LEU A 261 -15.07 -25.44 -13.28
CA LEU A 261 -14.89 -24.23 -12.50
C LEU A 261 -14.34 -24.53 -11.10
N ALA A 262 -14.91 -25.50 -10.38
CA ALA A 262 -14.43 -25.90 -9.06
C ALA A 262 -12.94 -26.25 -9.07
N ARG A 263 -12.47 -27.03 -10.06
CA ARG A 263 -11.03 -27.36 -10.20
C ARG A 263 -10.18 -26.13 -10.47
N GLU A 264 -10.63 -25.26 -11.37
CA GLU A 264 -9.92 -24.01 -11.70
C GLU A 264 -9.79 -23.09 -10.49
N LEU A 265 -10.81 -23.07 -9.63
CA LEU A 265 -10.84 -22.31 -8.38
C LEU A 265 -10.12 -23.02 -7.21
N GLY A 266 -9.53 -24.20 -7.43
CA GLY A 266 -8.75 -24.92 -6.42
C GLY A 266 -9.53 -25.83 -5.48
N TYR A 267 -10.80 -26.14 -5.79
CA TYR A 267 -11.64 -27.08 -5.04
C TYR A 267 -11.55 -28.50 -5.61
N GLU A 268 -11.80 -29.48 -4.75
CA GLU A 268 -11.93 -30.90 -5.13
C GLU A 268 -13.39 -31.22 -5.53
N PRO A 269 -13.69 -31.46 -6.83
CA PRO A 269 -15.06 -31.59 -7.32
C PRO A 269 -15.64 -33.02 -7.25
N HIS A 270 -14.97 -33.97 -6.59
CA HIS A 270 -15.39 -35.37 -6.62
C HIS A 270 -16.80 -35.56 -6.07
N GLY A 271 -17.71 -36.11 -6.90
CA GLY A 271 -19.13 -36.27 -6.54
C GLY A 271 -19.92 -34.96 -6.49
N TYR A 272 -19.37 -33.86 -7.00
CA TYR A 272 -20.05 -32.57 -7.01
C TYR A 272 -21.14 -32.55 -8.10
N GLU A 273 -22.40 -32.45 -7.68
CA GLU A 273 -23.58 -32.34 -8.57
C GLU A 273 -24.42 -31.14 -8.14
N PRO A 274 -23.97 -29.91 -8.43
CA PRO A 274 -24.61 -28.71 -7.92
C PRO A 274 -25.97 -28.46 -8.56
N SER A 275 -26.92 -27.99 -7.74
CA SER A 275 -28.08 -27.27 -8.24
C SER A 275 -27.66 -25.91 -8.80
N THR A 276 -28.56 -25.22 -9.51
CA THR A 276 -28.32 -23.83 -9.95
C THR A 276 -28.05 -22.91 -8.76
N ALA A 277 -28.68 -23.17 -7.62
CA ALA A 277 -28.46 -22.42 -6.39
C ALA A 277 -27.06 -22.68 -5.81
N ASP A 278 -26.57 -23.92 -5.81
CA ASP A 278 -25.21 -24.23 -5.33
C ASP A 278 -24.14 -23.60 -6.23
N LEU A 279 -24.37 -23.58 -7.55
CA LEU A 279 -23.50 -22.85 -8.48
C LEU A 279 -23.53 -21.35 -8.17
N ALA A 280 -24.70 -20.75 -7.95
CA ALA A 280 -24.81 -19.35 -7.55
C ALA A 280 -24.04 -19.06 -6.25
N ALA A 281 -24.11 -19.95 -5.25
CA ALA A 281 -23.36 -19.83 -4.00
C ALA A 281 -21.84 -19.88 -4.23
N LEU A 282 -21.36 -20.72 -5.15
CA LEU A 282 -19.94 -20.72 -5.53
C LEU A 282 -19.54 -19.39 -6.20
N LEU A 283 -20.37 -18.87 -7.09
CA LEU A 283 -20.11 -17.61 -7.80
C LEU A 283 -20.07 -16.39 -6.87
N THR A 284 -20.85 -16.39 -5.79
CA THR A 284 -20.86 -15.29 -4.81
C THR A 284 -19.75 -15.42 -3.77
N THR A 285 -19.29 -16.64 -3.49
CA THR A 285 -18.26 -16.89 -2.46
C THR A 285 -16.85 -16.59 -2.96
N HIS A 286 -16.54 -16.94 -4.23
CA HIS A 286 -15.20 -16.79 -4.76
C HIS A 286 -15.13 -15.61 -5.76
N PRO A 287 -14.25 -14.62 -5.55
CA PRO A 287 -14.27 -13.36 -6.31
C PRO A 287 -14.14 -13.55 -7.82
N ARG A 288 -13.28 -14.48 -8.28
CA ARG A 288 -13.05 -14.73 -9.71
C ARG A 288 -13.98 -15.77 -10.35
N ALA A 289 -14.92 -16.35 -9.60
CA ALA A 289 -15.71 -17.48 -10.08
C ALA A 289 -16.65 -17.11 -11.23
N LEU A 290 -17.30 -15.95 -11.15
CA LEU A 290 -18.22 -15.48 -12.19
C LEU A 290 -17.49 -15.20 -13.51
N ALA A 291 -16.32 -14.55 -13.45
CA ALA A 291 -15.49 -14.30 -14.62
C ALA A 291 -14.95 -15.60 -15.26
N SER A 292 -14.51 -16.56 -14.44
CA SER A 292 -13.98 -17.85 -14.91
C SER A 292 -15.06 -18.75 -15.51
N LEU A 293 -16.26 -18.79 -14.91
CA LEU A 293 -17.41 -19.46 -15.53
C LEU A 293 -17.73 -18.85 -16.89
N GLY A 294 -17.74 -17.52 -16.97
CA GLY A 294 -18.03 -16.82 -18.21
C GLY A 294 -16.97 -17.04 -19.30
N GLU A 295 -15.68 -17.14 -18.97
CA GLU A 295 -14.63 -17.54 -19.92
C GLU A 295 -14.88 -18.95 -20.48
N ALA A 296 -15.13 -19.91 -19.58
CA ALA A 296 -15.36 -21.30 -19.96
C ALA A 296 -16.62 -21.47 -20.82
N VAL A 297 -17.70 -20.74 -20.51
CA VAL A 297 -18.97 -20.80 -21.25
C VAL A 297 -18.91 -20.01 -22.56
N ALA A 298 -18.19 -18.88 -22.61
CA ALA A 298 -18.11 -18.05 -23.82
C ALA A 298 -17.40 -18.75 -24.99
N SER A 299 -16.48 -19.67 -24.70
CA SER A 299 -15.74 -20.43 -25.70
C SER A 299 -16.69 -21.27 -26.57
N GLY A 300 -16.84 -20.90 -27.85
CA GLY A 300 -17.73 -21.60 -28.79
C GLY A 300 -19.23 -21.31 -28.63
N ALA A 301 -19.62 -20.33 -27.81
CA ALA A 301 -21.01 -20.03 -27.51
C ALA A 301 -21.83 -19.45 -28.70
N GLN A 302 -23.09 -19.87 -28.78
CA GLN A 302 -24.10 -19.26 -29.66
C GLN A 302 -24.44 -17.82 -29.22
N ALA A 303 -25.08 -17.04 -30.10
CA ALA A 303 -25.43 -15.64 -29.83
C ALA A 303 -26.34 -15.46 -28.60
N THR A 304 -27.25 -16.40 -28.36
CA THR A 304 -28.18 -16.41 -27.22
C THR A 304 -27.46 -16.55 -25.88
N VAL A 305 -26.52 -17.49 -25.78
CA VAL A 305 -25.68 -17.69 -24.59
C VAL A 305 -24.78 -16.48 -24.35
N ARG A 306 -24.23 -15.88 -25.42
CA ARG A 306 -23.45 -14.63 -25.31
C ARG A 306 -24.28 -13.47 -24.77
N ALA A 307 -25.52 -13.30 -25.25
CA ALA A 307 -26.41 -12.28 -24.71
C ALA A 307 -26.70 -12.50 -23.22
N ALA A 308 -26.96 -13.75 -22.82
CA ALA A 308 -27.16 -14.10 -21.40
C ALA A 308 -25.92 -13.82 -20.54
N LEU A 309 -24.72 -14.12 -21.02
CA LEU A 309 -23.46 -13.75 -20.34
C LEU A 309 -23.29 -12.24 -20.20
N THR A 310 -23.58 -11.48 -21.26
CA THR A 310 -23.53 -10.00 -21.21
C THR A 310 -24.48 -9.45 -20.15
N HIS A 311 -25.71 -9.97 -20.07
CA HIS A 311 -26.66 -9.61 -19.02
C HIS A 311 -26.15 -9.98 -17.63
N LEU A 312 -25.57 -11.17 -17.45
CA LEU A 312 -24.98 -11.61 -16.18
C LEU A 312 -23.84 -10.68 -15.74
N PHE A 313 -22.90 -10.35 -16.63
CA PHE A 313 -21.79 -9.44 -16.31
C PHE A 313 -22.26 -8.01 -16.07
N SER A 314 -23.32 -7.55 -16.75
CA SER A 314 -23.93 -6.26 -16.47
C SER A 314 -24.55 -6.21 -15.08
N TRP A 315 -25.26 -7.28 -14.69
CA TRP A 315 -25.86 -7.40 -13.36
C TRP A 315 -24.80 -7.46 -12.26
N ALA A 316 -23.74 -8.25 -12.45
CA ALA A 316 -22.64 -8.39 -11.50
C ALA A 316 -21.94 -7.03 -11.25
N ARG A 317 -21.65 -6.28 -12.32
CA ARG A 317 -21.05 -4.94 -12.24
C ARG A 317 -21.94 -3.93 -11.52
N ALA A 318 -23.24 -3.94 -11.80
CA ALA A 318 -24.18 -3.02 -11.16
C ALA A 318 -24.29 -3.22 -9.64
N LEU A 319 -23.95 -4.42 -9.14
CA LEU A 319 -23.95 -4.76 -7.72
C LEU A 319 -22.55 -4.76 -7.09
N ASP A 320 -21.52 -4.36 -7.85
CA ASP A 320 -20.12 -4.43 -7.43
C ASP A 320 -19.73 -5.84 -6.95
N ARG A 321 -20.09 -6.84 -7.76
CA ARG A 321 -19.93 -8.27 -7.44
C ARG A 321 -18.96 -8.96 -8.37
N GLY A 322 -17.94 -9.54 -7.75
CA GLY A 322 -16.97 -10.40 -8.42
C GLY A 322 -15.90 -9.60 -9.15
N ALA A 323 -14.71 -10.19 -9.22
CA ALA A 323 -13.58 -9.62 -9.93
C ALA A 323 -13.83 -9.59 -11.45
N LEU A 324 -13.21 -8.64 -12.13
CA LEU A 324 -13.33 -8.46 -13.57
C LEU A 324 -12.74 -9.65 -14.33
N LEU A 325 -11.58 -10.13 -13.90
CA LEU A 325 -10.76 -11.14 -14.56
C LEU A 325 -11.04 -12.55 -14.04
N SER A 326 -11.04 -13.52 -14.96
CA SER A 326 -11.01 -14.93 -14.60
C SER A 326 -9.68 -15.30 -13.93
N VAL A 327 -9.59 -16.52 -13.37
CA VAL A 327 -8.34 -17.03 -12.80
C VAL A 327 -7.23 -17.07 -13.86
N ASN A 328 -7.54 -17.57 -15.06
CA ASN A 328 -6.59 -17.66 -16.16
C ASN A 328 -6.14 -16.28 -16.68
N GLU A 329 -7.08 -15.36 -16.90
CA GLU A 329 -6.77 -13.99 -17.35
C GLU A 329 -5.93 -13.25 -16.32
N TYR A 330 -6.26 -13.41 -15.03
CA TYR A 330 -5.53 -12.79 -13.93
C TYR A 330 -4.09 -13.28 -13.85
N HIS A 331 -3.85 -14.60 -13.79
CA HIS A 331 -2.48 -15.13 -13.74
C HIS A 331 -1.66 -14.72 -14.97
N THR A 332 -2.27 -14.80 -16.16
CA THR A 332 -1.61 -14.38 -17.40
C THR A 332 -1.21 -12.90 -17.35
N LEU A 333 -2.09 -12.02 -16.85
CA LEU A 333 -1.80 -10.60 -16.73
C LEU A 333 -0.69 -10.32 -15.71
N ILE A 334 -0.75 -10.96 -14.53
CA ILE A 334 0.26 -10.81 -13.49
C ILE A 334 1.64 -11.16 -14.03
N ASP A 335 1.77 -12.28 -14.74
CA ASP A 335 3.03 -12.71 -15.34
C ASP A 335 3.54 -11.73 -16.40
N LEU A 336 2.64 -11.21 -17.26
CA LEU A 336 3.00 -10.21 -18.26
C LEU A 336 3.46 -8.90 -17.62
N LEU A 337 2.74 -8.39 -16.62
CA LEU A 337 3.08 -7.14 -15.95
C LEU A 337 4.34 -7.27 -15.08
N ARG A 338 4.59 -8.42 -14.46
CA ARG A 338 5.87 -8.69 -13.76
C ARG A 338 7.06 -8.60 -14.72
N ARG A 339 6.96 -9.24 -15.89
CA ARG A 339 7.99 -9.15 -16.95
C ARG A 339 8.19 -7.70 -17.45
N VAL A 340 7.13 -6.88 -17.44
CA VAL A 340 7.25 -5.45 -17.72
C VAL A 340 8.00 -4.72 -16.61
N CYS A 341 7.64 -4.94 -15.34
CA CYS A 341 8.30 -4.32 -14.19
C CYS A 341 9.79 -4.70 -14.08
N GLU A 342 10.15 -5.95 -14.37
CA GLU A 342 11.54 -6.43 -14.43
C GLU A 342 12.38 -5.66 -15.45
N LYS A 343 11.77 -5.24 -16.57
CA LYS A 343 12.46 -4.47 -17.61
C LYS A 343 12.41 -2.96 -17.37
N GLN A 344 11.27 -2.46 -16.91
CA GLN A 344 10.96 -1.03 -16.77
C GLN A 344 10.02 -0.81 -15.58
N SER A 345 10.56 -0.79 -14.36
CA SER A 345 9.79 -0.64 -13.12
C SER A 345 8.97 0.66 -13.05
N ALA A 346 9.39 1.71 -13.77
CA ALA A 346 8.69 2.99 -13.84
C ALA A 346 7.53 3.02 -14.88
N LEU A 347 7.39 2.00 -15.74
CA LEU A 347 6.47 2.07 -16.88
C LEU A 347 5.01 2.11 -16.43
N LEU A 348 4.60 1.23 -15.51
CA LEU A 348 3.22 1.12 -15.02
C LEU A 348 2.75 2.41 -14.33
N PRO A 349 3.48 2.97 -13.33
CA PRO A 349 3.12 4.25 -12.74
C PRO A 349 3.07 5.40 -13.76
N ARG A 350 3.99 5.41 -14.73
CA ARG A 350 4.01 6.43 -15.79
C ARG A 350 2.78 6.36 -16.69
N THR A 351 2.40 5.16 -17.14
CA THR A 351 1.24 4.97 -18.01
C THR A 351 -0.07 5.19 -17.26
N ALA A 352 -0.14 4.85 -15.97
CA ALA A 352 -1.33 5.05 -15.15
C ALA A 352 -1.76 6.52 -15.05
N GLY A 353 -0.81 7.42 -14.80
CA GLY A 353 -1.08 8.86 -14.75
C GLY A 353 -1.68 9.43 -16.04
N GLU A 354 -1.40 8.81 -17.19
CA GLU A 354 -1.99 9.20 -18.47
C GLU A 354 -3.30 8.47 -18.78
N ALA A 355 -3.31 7.15 -18.61
CA ALA A 355 -4.45 6.30 -18.96
C ALA A 355 -5.67 6.58 -18.07
N LEU A 356 -5.43 7.01 -16.83
CA LEU A 356 -6.42 7.12 -15.76
C LEU A 356 -6.40 8.51 -15.10
N ARG A 357 -6.20 9.58 -15.89
CA ARG A 357 -6.08 10.98 -15.43
C ARG A 357 -7.17 11.47 -14.47
N HIS A 358 -8.37 10.90 -14.53
CA HIS A 358 -9.53 11.32 -13.75
C HIS A 358 -9.89 10.36 -12.61
N VAL A 359 -9.06 9.34 -12.38
CA VAL A 359 -9.28 8.30 -11.38
C VAL A 359 -8.27 8.46 -10.26
N VAL A 360 -8.71 8.27 -9.02
CA VAL A 360 -7.81 8.16 -7.88
C VAL A 360 -7.02 6.86 -8.02
N LEU A 361 -5.72 6.98 -8.25
CA LEU A 361 -4.85 5.84 -8.45
C LEU A 361 -4.56 5.12 -7.12
N PRO A 362 -4.43 3.78 -7.13
CA PRO A 362 -3.80 3.04 -6.03
C PRO A 362 -2.43 3.63 -5.69
N GLU A 363 -2.09 3.71 -4.40
CA GLU A 363 -0.86 4.33 -3.90
C GLU A 363 0.39 3.78 -4.63
N ALA A 364 0.42 2.48 -4.87
CA ALA A 364 1.51 1.82 -5.59
C ALA A 364 1.77 2.41 -7.00
N LEU A 365 0.73 2.87 -7.70
CA LEU A 365 0.82 3.52 -9.02
C LEU A 365 1.14 5.02 -8.96
N THR A 366 1.17 5.62 -7.77
CA THR A 366 1.57 7.03 -7.58
C THR A 366 3.09 7.18 -7.38
N ARG A 367 3.79 6.07 -7.07
CA ARG A 367 5.24 6.06 -6.88
C ARG A 367 6.01 6.11 -8.20
N SER A 368 7.31 6.34 -8.11
CA SER A 368 8.23 6.40 -9.26
C SER A 368 8.49 5.03 -9.88
N GLN A 369 8.46 3.97 -9.06
CA GLN A 369 8.72 2.59 -9.45
C GLN A 369 7.74 1.66 -8.76
N LEU A 370 7.51 0.51 -9.39
CA LEU A 370 6.66 -0.55 -8.87
C LEU A 370 7.46 -1.86 -8.76
N GLY A 371 7.44 -2.48 -7.57
CA GLY A 371 8.01 -3.81 -7.35
C GLY A 371 7.18 -4.91 -8.01
N GLY A 372 7.82 -6.02 -8.42
CA GLY A 372 7.13 -7.15 -9.06
C GLY A 372 6.16 -7.92 -8.14
N ASP A 373 6.38 -7.82 -6.83
CA ASP A 373 5.52 -8.31 -5.76
C ASP A 373 4.24 -7.48 -5.59
N GLU A 374 4.30 -6.19 -5.92
CA GLU A 374 3.18 -5.24 -5.77
C GLU A 374 2.19 -5.26 -6.94
N VAL A 375 2.57 -5.87 -8.07
CA VAL A 375 1.73 -6.01 -9.28
C VAL A 375 0.37 -6.63 -8.95
N GLN A 376 0.34 -7.56 -8.01
CA GLN A 376 -0.88 -8.25 -7.60
C GLN A 376 -1.91 -7.27 -7.02
N ALA A 377 -1.50 -6.51 -6.01
CA ALA A 377 -2.35 -5.53 -5.34
C ALA A 377 -2.81 -4.42 -6.30
N VAL A 378 -1.94 -4.03 -7.25
CA VAL A 378 -2.30 -3.05 -8.30
C VAL A 378 -3.40 -3.58 -9.20
N VAL A 379 -3.29 -4.82 -9.70
CA VAL A 379 -4.31 -5.40 -10.58
C VAL A 379 -5.64 -5.50 -9.84
N GLU A 380 -5.64 -6.00 -8.60
CA GLU A 380 -6.84 -6.10 -7.76
C GLU A 380 -7.49 -4.72 -7.55
N GLY A 381 -6.70 -3.71 -7.14
CA GLY A 381 -7.21 -2.36 -6.96
C GLY A 381 -7.76 -1.72 -8.24
N LEU A 382 -7.19 -2.04 -9.41
CA LEU A 382 -7.69 -1.56 -10.71
C LEU A 382 -8.95 -2.29 -11.19
N GLU A 383 -9.19 -3.52 -10.75
CA GLU A 383 -10.45 -4.25 -11.03
C GLU A 383 -11.64 -3.61 -10.31
N ASP A 384 -11.40 -3.02 -9.14
CA ASP A 384 -12.42 -2.31 -8.32
C ASP A 384 -12.72 -0.89 -8.84
N LEU A 385 -11.88 -0.34 -9.73
CA LEU A 385 -12.09 0.99 -10.30
C LEU A 385 -13.14 0.95 -11.42
N THR A 386 -14.33 1.45 -11.10
CA THR A 386 -15.37 1.73 -12.09
C THR A 386 -15.15 3.11 -12.69
N ASP A 387 -15.04 3.20 -14.01
CA ASP A 387 -14.89 4.48 -14.69
C ASP A 387 -16.03 4.68 -15.70
N GLY A 388 -16.91 5.63 -15.39
CA GLY A 388 -17.96 6.13 -16.27
C GLY A 388 -19.23 5.27 -16.37
N VAL A 389 -20.38 5.94 -16.32
CA VAL A 389 -21.70 5.37 -16.63
C VAL A 389 -21.79 5.12 -18.14
N GLY A 390 -22.02 3.89 -18.57
CA GLY A 390 -22.34 3.59 -19.97
C GLY A 390 -23.62 4.32 -20.39
N GLY A 391 -23.62 4.97 -21.55
CA GLY A 391 -24.85 5.53 -22.12
C GLY A 391 -25.84 4.43 -22.48
N PRO A 392 -27.16 4.70 -22.48
CA PRO A 392 -28.20 3.68 -22.67
C PRO A 392 -28.12 2.90 -24.00
N ASP A 393 -27.45 3.43 -25.02
CA ASP A 393 -27.26 2.82 -26.35
C ASP A 393 -25.80 2.41 -26.67
N SER A 394 -24.86 2.63 -25.75
CA SER A 394 -23.46 2.22 -25.90
C SER A 394 -23.19 1.00 -25.04
N GLY A 395 -22.50 -0.02 -25.57
CA GLY A 395 -22.06 -1.19 -24.80
C GLY A 395 -21.21 -0.81 -23.56
N PRO A 396 -20.79 -1.80 -22.76
CA PRO A 396 -20.08 -1.53 -21.51
C PRO A 396 -18.81 -0.68 -21.74
N PRO A 397 -18.51 0.29 -20.85
CA PRO A 397 -17.30 1.10 -20.97
C PRO A 397 -16.04 0.24 -20.83
N VAL A 398 -14.92 0.74 -21.37
CA VAL A 398 -13.63 0.04 -21.26
C VAL A 398 -13.09 0.20 -19.83
N PRO A 399 -12.88 -0.89 -19.06
CA PRO A 399 -12.39 -0.82 -17.68
C PRO A 399 -11.05 -0.10 -17.55
N ALA A 400 -10.79 0.45 -16.35
CA ALA A 400 -9.52 1.11 -16.01
C ALA A 400 -8.30 0.23 -16.29
N LEU A 401 -8.39 -1.03 -15.87
CA LEU A 401 -7.35 -2.03 -16.10
C LEU A 401 -7.00 -2.21 -17.59
N LEU A 402 -8.02 -2.37 -18.44
CA LEU A 402 -7.81 -2.55 -19.89
C LEU A 402 -7.20 -1.29 -20.53
N ARG A 403 -7.63 -0.10 -20.10
CA ARG A 403 -7.02 1.16 -20.57
C ARG A 403 -5.56 1.26 -20.19
N LEU A 404 -5.20 0.97 -18.94
CA LEU A 404 -3.80 0.95 -18.51
C LEU A 404 -2.96 -0.01 -19.35
N VAL A 405 -3.46 -1.24 -19.55
CA VAL A 405 -2.76 -2.29 -20.31
C VAL A 405 -2.49 -1.85 -21.75
N GLU A 406 -3.42 -1.16 -22.42
CA GLU A 406 -3.20 -0.65 -23.78
C GLU A 406 -2.10 0.43 -23.84
N TYR A 407 -2.01 1.29 -22.82
CA TYR A 407 -0.93 2.27 -22.71
C TYR A 407 0.42 1.62 -22.44
N VAL A 408 0.48 0.62 -21.55
CA VAL A 408 1.69 -0.17 -21.31
C VAL A 408 2.14 -0.89 -22.58
N ALA A 409 1.20 -1.53 -23.29
CA ALA A 409 1.49 -2.23 -24.55
C ALA A 409 1.99 -1.29 -25.66
N ALA A 410 1.56 -0.02 -25.66
CA ALA A 410 2.04 0.98 -26.59
C ALA A 410 3.48 1.44 -26.32
N ALA A 411 3.92 1.43 -25.06
CA ALA A 411 5.22 1.98 -24.65
C ALA A 411 6.34 0.95 -24.42
N VAL A 412 6.04 -0.32 -24.13
CA VAL A 412 7.07 -1.33 -23.84
C VAL A 412 7.95 -1.70 -25.05
N GLY A 413 7.47 -1.43 -26.28
CA GLY A 413 8.28 -1.43 -27.52
C GLY A 413 8.78 -2.80 -28.04
N ASP A 414 8.51 -3.91 -27.36
CA ASP A 414 8.97 -5.26 -27.68
C ASP A 414 7.80 -6.26 -27.92
N GLY A 415 8.12 -7.56 -28.00
CA GLY A 415 7.12 -8.64 -28.13
C GLY A 415 6.05 -8.66 -27.01
N LEU A 416 6.36 -8.12 -25.82
CA LEU A 416 5.40 -8.04 -24.71
C LEU A 416 4.20 -7.17 -25.06
N GLY A 417 4.39 -6.11 -25.86
CA GLY A 417 3.30 -5.26 -26.30
C GLY A 417 2.28 -6.01 -27.16
N ALA A 418 2.71 -7.02 -27.92
CA ALA A 418 1.80 -7.87 -28.70
C ALA A 418 1.08 -8.90 -27.82
N GLU A 419 1.77 -9.47 -26.83
CA GLU A 419 1.18 -10.38 -25.84
C GLU A 419 0.08 -9.67 -25.02
N LEU A 420 0.36 -8.46 -24.51
CA LEU A 420 -0.59 -7.62 -23.76
C LEU A 420 -1.83 -7.24 -24.58
N ARG A 421 -1.66 -6.89 -25.87
CA ARG A 421 -2.80 -6.60 -26.76
C ARG A 421 -3.64 -7.83 -27.08
N THR A 422 -2.98 -8.99 -27.21
CA THR A 422 -3.68 -10.26 -27.43
C THR A 422 -4.51 -10.62 -26.20
N TRP A 423 -3.95 -10.43 -25.01
CA TRP A 423 -4.65 -10.60 -23.74
C TRP A 423 -5.83 -9.63 -23.63
N SER A 424 -5.62 -8.32 -23.87
CA SER A 424 -6.66 -7.31 -23.74
C SER A 424 -7.83 -7.52 -24.71
N GLU A 425 -7.56 -8.00 -25.92
CA GLU A 425 -8.58 -8.31 -26.93
C GLU A 425 -9.47 -9.47 -26.52
N LYS A 426 -8.87 -10.56 -26.02
CA LYS A 426 -9.62 -11.73 -25.52
C LYS A 426 -10.51 -11.35 -24.34
N THR A 427 -9.96 -10.60 -23.38
CA THR A 427 -10.71 -10.16 -22.20
C THR A 427 -11.82 -9.17 -22.57
N ALA A 428 -11.56 -8.22 -23.47
CA ALA A 428 -12.58 -7.30 -23.96
C ALA A 428 -13.72 -8.02 -24.67
N GLN A 429 -13.41 -9.02 -25.51
CA GLN A 429 -14.39 -9.85 -26.18
C GLN A 429 -15.28 -10.61 -25.19
N ARG A 430 -14.70 -11.21 -24.14
CA ARG A 430 -15.45 -11.90 -23.07
C ARG A 430 -16.39 -10.96 -22.32
N LEU A 431 -15.93 -9.74 -22.04
CA LEU A 431 -16.72 -8.72 -21.31
C LEU A 431 -17.82 -8.06 -22.16
N GLY A 432 -17.90 -8.40 -23.45
CA GLY A 432 -18.85 -7.81 -24.40
C GLY A 432 -18.52 -6.37 -24.77
N ILE A 433 -17.26 -5.96 -24.63
CA ILE A 433 -16.81 -4.61 -24.99
C ILE A 433 -16.72 -4.52 -26.52
N HIS A 434 -17.25 -3.43 -27.08
CA HIS A 434 -17.26 -3.24 -28.52
C HIS A 434 -15.82 -3.05 -29.06
N PRO A 435 -15.41 -3.71 -30.16
CA PRO A 435 -14.04 -3.60 -30.71
C PRO A 435 -13.64 -2.16 -31.04
N GLY A 436 -14.59 -1.33 -31.48
CA GLY A 436 -14.36 0.10 -31.75
C GLY A 436 -13.95 0.89 -30.50
N ALA A 437 -14.56 0.62 -29.35
CA ALA A 437 -14.24 1.31 -28.10
C ALA A 437 -12.81 0.98 -27.62
N LEU A 438 -12.41 -0.30 -27.70
CA LEU A 438 -11.04 -0.71 -27.43
C LEU A 438 -10.05 -0.13 -28.46
N GLY A 439 -10.44 -0.09 -29.73
CA GLY A 439 -9.66 0.48 -30.83
C GLY A 439 -9.37 1.99 -30.66
N GLU A 440 -10.33 2.75 -30.15
CA GLU A 440 -10.11 4.16 -29.78
C GLU A 440 -9.04 4.28 -28.68
N ARG A 441 -9.14 3.48 -27.61
CA ARG A 441 -8.16 3.50 -26.52
C ARG A 441 -6.76 3.12 -27.01
N ARG A 442 -6.66 2.13 -27.91
CA ARG A 442 -5.41 1.76 -28.60
C ARG A 442 -4.81 2.92 -29.40
N THR A 443 -5.67 3.67 -30.09
CA THR A 443 -5.25 4.83 -30.88
C THR A 443 -4.71 5.95 -29.98
N ASP A 444 -5.39 6.23 -28.87
CA ASP A 444 -4.94 7.21 -27.89
C ASP A 444 -3.62 6.80 -27.23
N ALA A 445 -3.50 5.55 -26.82
CA ALA A 445 -2.26 4.96 -26.27
C ALA A 445 -1.10 5.05 -27.26
N ALA A 446 -1.31 4.72 -28.53
CA ALA A 446 -0.30 4.82 -29.58
C ALA A 446 0.09 6.26 -29.88
N ARG A 447 -0.86 7.20 -29.85
CA ARG A 447 -0.59 8.63 -30.00
C ARG A 447 0.27 9.12 -28.84
N TRP A 448 -0.05 8.73 -27.61
CA TRP A 448 0.73 9.07 -26.43
C TRP A 448 2.14 8.49 -26.48
N ALA A 449 2.31 7.20 -26.81
CA ALA A 449 3.63 6.57 -26.86
C ALA A 449 4.55 7.17 -27.94
N LYS A 450 3.98 7.72 -29.02
CA LYS A 450 4.72 8.45 -30.06
C LYS A 450 5.07 9.89 -29.68
N ARG A 451 4.53 10.44 -28.59
CA ARG A 451 4.89 11.78 -28.14
C ARG A 451 6.32 11.73 -27.59
N THR A 452 7.22 12.48 -28.22
CA THR A 452 8.47 12.87 -27.57
C THR A 452 8.11 13.85 -26.47
N ALA A 453 8.07 13.37 -25.22
CA ALA A 453 7.85 14.26 -24.10
C ALA A 453 9.02 15.24 -24.00
N SER A 454 8.71 16.53 -23.84
CA SER A 454 9.73 17.52 -23.52
C SER A 454 10.46 17.09 -22.23
N PRO A 455 11.79 17.25 -22.13
CA PRO A 455 12.53 16.87 -20.94
C PRO A 455 11.92 17.52 -19.70
N VAL A 456 11.99 16.81 -18.57
CA VAL A 456 11.66 17.43 -17.28
C VAL A 456 12.71 18.50 -17.01
N SER A 457 12.26 19.75 -16.92
CA SER A 457 13.10 20.92 -16.67
C SER A 457 13.27 21.15 -15.18
N ARG A 458 12.26 20.77 -14.38
CA ARG A 458 12.23 21.06 -12.95
C ARG A 458 11.30 20.12 -12.18
N VAL A 459 11.72 19.73 -10.98
CA VAL A 459 10.87 19.08 -9.96
C VAL A 459 10.39 20.17 -9.00
N VAL A 460 9.08 20.29 -8.83
CA VAL A 460 8.46 21.30 -7.96
C VAL A 460 7.83 20.60 -6.77
N MET A 461 8.28 20.91 -5.56
CA MET A 461 7.70 20.41 -4.30
C MET A 461 6.98 21.55 -3.59
N GLU A 462 5.68 21.43 -3.42
CA GLU A 462 4.86 22.37 -2.64
C GLU A 462 4.81 21.89 -1.19
N LEU A 463 5.22 22.79 -0.27
CA LEU A 463 5.18 22.56 1.17
C LEU A 463 4.15 23.49 1.81
N ALA A 464 3.20 22.88 2.52
CA ALA A 464 2.26 23.60 3.38
C ALA A 464 2.43 23.13 4.83
N GLN A 465 2.80 24.03 5.73
CA GLN A 465 2.91 23.71 7.15
C GLN A 465 1.51 23.35 7.70
N ASP A 466 1.43 22.29 8.49
CA ASP A 466 0.17 21.91 9.14
C ASP A 466 0.09 22.45 10.58
N PRO A 467 -0.61 23.57 10.83
CA PRO A 467 -0.68 24.15 12.17
C PRO A 467 -1.41 23.26 13.18
N ALA A 468 -2.24 22.31 12.72
CA ALA A 468 -3.02 21.41 13.57
C ALA A 468 -2.20 20.22 14.09
N ALA A 469 -1.12 19.86 13.42
CA ALA A 469 -0.35 18.65 13.71
C ALA A 469 0.63 18.81 14.90
N GLY A 470 1.00 20.04 15.26
CA GLY A 470 2.02 20.34 16.25
C GLY A 470 3.44 19.94 15.79
N GLY A 471 4.39 20.88 15.86
CA GLY A 471 5.78 20.66 15.41
C GLY A 471 6.02 20.89 13.91
N ASP A 472 7.25 20.64 13.46
CA ASP A 472 7.71 20.83 12.07
C ASP A 472 7.16 19.72 11.15
N ARG A 473 5.85 19.72 10.87
CA ARG A 473 5.23 18.81 9.91
C ARG A 473 4.57 19.54 8.75
N TYR A 474 4.70 18.96 7.56
CA TYR A 474 4.34 19.56 6.28
C TYR A 474 3.50 18.62 5.44
N ARG A 475 2.45 19.16 4.82
CA ARG A 475 1.79 18.48 3.70
C ARG A 475 2.61 18.74 2.44
N VAL A 476 2.84 17.68 1.67
CA VAL A 476 3.74 17.68 0.52
C VAL A 476 2.95 17.32 -0.73
N ARG A 477 3.15 18.11 -1.79
CA ARG A 477 2.67 17.81 -3.16
C ARG A 477 3.83 17.97 -4.13
N VAL A 478 3.94 17.08 -5.12
CA VAL A 478 5.08 17.09 -6.05
C VAL A 478 4.63 17.08 -7.50
N LEU A 479 5.20 17.98 -8.30
CA LEU A 479 4.94 18.14 -9.72
C LEU A 479 6.24 18.04 -10.52
N LEU A 480 6.16 17.45 -11.71
CA LEU A 480 7.22 17.47 -12.71
C LEU A 480 6.85 18.49 -13.77
N VAL A 481 7.70 19.51 -13.97
CA VAL A 481 7.53 20.57 -14.97
C VAL A 481 8.49 20.31 -16.13
N ARG A 482 8.00 20.47 -17.36
CA ARG A 482 8.75 20.23 -18.60
C ARG A 482 9.16 21.53 -19.28
N ASP A 483 10.10 21.46 -20.21
CA ASP A 483 10.59 22.62 -20.98
C ASP A 483 9.49 23.33 -21.79
N ASP A 484 8.46 22.61 -22.22
CA ASP A 484 7.30 23.16 -22.93
C ASP A 484 6.25 23.82 -22.01
N GLY A 485 6.52 23.87 -20.69
CA GLY A 485 5.62 24.43 -19.69
C GLY A 485 4.49 23.49 -19.27
N SER A 486 4.39 22.29 -19.85
CA SER A 486 3.47 21.26 -19.36
C SER A 486 3.95 20.70 -18.02
N TYR A 487 3.01 20.17 -17.23
CA TYR A 487 3.32 19.58 -15.93
C TYR A 487 2.54 18.29 -15.70
N ARG A 488 3.07 17.45 -14.81
CA ARG A 488 2.43 16.24 -14.30
C ARG A 488 2.51 16.24 -12.79
N VAL A 489 1.38 16.03 -12.12
CA VAL A 489 1.39 15.77 -10.67
C VAL A 489 1.91 14.35 -10.47
N LEU A 490 3.01 14.22 -9.74
CA LEU A 490 3.56 12.92 -9.36
C LEU A 490 2.97 12.46 -8.03
N LYS A 491 2.78 13.40 -7.10
CA LYS A 491 2.24 13.13 -5.77
C LYS A 491 1.23 14.19 -5.38
N GLU A 492 0.00 13.78 -5.07
CA GLU A 492 -1.04 14.68 -4.56
C GLU A 492 -0.84 14.98 -3.07
N THR A 493 -1.51 16.04 -2.60
CA THR A 493 -1.49 16.43 -1.18
C THR A 493 -2.12 15.34 -0.33
N GLU A 494 -1.29 14.60 0.41
CA GLU A 494 -1.75 13.59 1.38
C GLU A 494 -2.42 14.24 2.60
N SER A 495 -3.34 13.50 3.23
CA SER A 495 -4.02 13.95 4.45
C SER A 495 -3.07 13.99 5.65
N GLU A 496 -2.07 13.10 5.68
CA GLU A 496 -1.11 12.97 6.78
C GLU A 496 0.10 13.89 6.58
N PRO A 497 0.49 14.68 7.61
CA PRO A 497 1.61 15.61 7.51
C PRO A 497 2.96 14.91 7.78
N LYS A 498 3.93 15.18 6.91
CA LYS A 498 5.27 14.59 6.90
C LYS A 498 6.28 15.41 7.68
N THR A 499 7.22 14.74 8.33
CA THR A 499 8.43 15.34 8.92
C THR A 499 9.39 15.83 7.83
N PRO A 500 10.41 16.65 8.17
CA PRO A 500 11.43 17.09 7.21
C PRO A 500 12.12 15.92 6.48
N GLN A 501 12.42 14.84 7.21
CA GLN A 501 13.06 13.64 6.68
C GLN A 501 12.15 12.92 5.67
N GLU A 502 10.89 12.68 6.02
CA GLU A 502 9.91 12.05 5.12
C GLU A 502 9.62 12.89 3.86
N ALA A 503 9.63 14.23 4.00
CA ALA A 503 9.51 15.15 2.88
C ALA A 503 10.75 15.10 1.96
N ALA A 504 11.95 15.00 2.52
CA ALA A 504 13.19 14.83 1.77
C ALA A 504 13.24 13.47 1.02
N SER A 505 12.79 12.38 1.64
CA SER A 505 12.63 11.08 0.96
C SER A 505 11.65 11.18 -0.20
N THR A 506 10.50 11.83 0.03
CA THR A 506 9.48 12.04 -1.02
C THR A 506 10.05 12.84 -2.21
N LEU A 507 10.87 13.86 -1.96
CA LEU A 507 11.52 14.62 -3.03
C LEU A 507 12.55 13.77 -3.79
N THR A 508 13.36 12.99 -3.07
CA THR A 508 14.38 12.11 -3.65
C THR A 508 13.74 11.08 -4.60
N ASP A 509 12.64 10.47 -4.18
CA ASP A 509 11.85 9.55 -5.02
C ASP A 509 11.31 10.23 -6.28
N ALA A 510 10.85 11.47 -6.14
CA ALA A 510 10.33 12.25 -7.26
C ALA A 510 11.41 12.66 -8.26
N VAL A 511 12.60 13.00 -7.76
CA VAL A 511 13.78 13.27 -8.57
C VAL A 511 14.22 12.03 -9.33
N HIS A 512 14.24 10.87 -8.66
CA HIS A 512 14.53 9.60 -9.33
C HIS A 512 13.49 9.28 -10.41
N ALA A 513 12.21 9.54 -10.15
CA ALA A 513 11.14 9.41 -11.15
C ALA A 513 11.41 10.29 -12.38
N ALA A 514 11.80 11.55 -12.15
CA ALA A 514 12.11 12.50 -13.21
C ALA A 514 13.29 12.05 -14.08
N ALA A 515 14.32 11.43 -13.49
CA ALA A 515 15.46 10.89 -14.22
C ALA A 515 15.08 9.71 -15.14
N GLN A 516 14.02 8.97 -14.81
CA GLN A 516 13.48 7.89 -15.64
C GLN A 516 12.54 8.39 -16.76
N GLU A 517 12.27 9.70 -16.84
CA GLU A 517 11.45 10.27 -17.91
C GLU A 517 12.23 10.31 -19.25
N PRO A 518 11.59 9.99 -20.38
CA PRO A 518 12.25 10.01 -21.68
C PRO A 518 12.86 11.38 -22.00
N GLY A 519 14.13 11.40 -22.41
CA GLY A 519 14.81 12.61 -22.87
C GLY A 519 15.50 13.44 -21.79
N HIS A 520 15.47 13.06 -20.51
CA HIS A 520 16.13 13.80 -19.43
C HIS A 520 17.67 13.67 -19.45
N GLY A 521 18.20 12.48 -19.76
CA GLY A 521 19.66 12.21 -19.72
C GLY A 521 20.25 12.28 -18.31
N ASP A 522 21.58 12.43 -18.20
CA ASP A 522 22.32 12.45 -16.92
C ASP A 522 22.42 13.84 -16.26
N GLN A 523 21.49 14.77 -16.55
CA GLN A 523 21.56 16.11 -15.98
C GLN A 523 21.16 16.12 -14.50
N VAL A 524 21.92 16.83 -13.66
CA VAL A 524 21.55 17.06 -12.25
C VAL A 524 20.22 17.81 -12.21
N PRO A 525 19.17 17.26 -11.59
CA PRO A 525 17.84 17.86 -11.66
C PRO A 525 17.78 19.18 -10.88
N TRP A 526 16.98 20.11 -11.41
CA TRP A 526 16.67 21.36 -10.73
C TRP A 526 15.42 21.17 -9.88
N VAL A 527 15.55 21.39 -8.57
CA VAL A 527 14.44 21.36 -7.61
C VAL A 527 14.02 22.78 -7.23
N THR A 528 12.70 23.04 -7.26
CA THR A 528 12.11 24.23 -6.67
C THR A 528 11.15 23.84 -5.56
N VAL A 529 11.39 24.36 -4.36
CA VAL A 529 10.55 24.15 -3.20
C VAL A 529 9.68 25.38 -2.99
N VAL A 530 8.38 25.20 -3.14
CA VAL A 530 7.37 26.25 -3.02
C VAL A 530 6.93 26.32 -1.56
N VAL A 531 7.12 27.49 -0.96
CA VAL A 531 6.82 27.76 0.46
C VAL A 531 5.99 29.03 0.61
N ASP A 532 5.31 29.15 1.75
CA ASP A 532 4.69 30.40 2.17
C ASP A 532 5.73 31.39 2.72
N ARG A 533 5.28 32.57 3.16
CA ARG A 533 6.18 33.59 3.76
C ARG A 533 6.90 33.13 5.03
N ALA A 534 6.33 32.21 5.80
CA ALA A 534 6.96 31.68 7.00
C ALA A 534 8.04 30.65 6.65
N GLY A 535 7.82 29.90 5.57
CA GLY A 535 8.71 28.84 5.10
C GLY A 535 9.99 29.32 4.39
N LEU A 536 10.15 30.62 4.10
CA LEU A 536 11.37 31.15 3.45
C LEU A 536 12.65 30.96 4.29
N ASP A 537 12.52 30.84 5.61
CA ASP A 537 13.66 30.60 6.51
C ASP A 537 13.94 29.10 6.75
N LEU A 538 13.15 28.20 6.15
CA LEU A 538 13.33 26.75 6.35
C LEU A 538 14.65 26.26 5.77
N ALA A 539 15.30 25.38 6.52
CA ALA A 539 16.55 24.73 6.15
C ALA A 539 16.37 23.54 5.19
N VAL A 540 15.54 23.71 4.16
CA VAL A 540 15.16 22.60 3.26
C VAL A 540 16.38 21.99 2.57
N ASP A 541 17.37 22.80 2.20
CA ASP A 541 18.63 22.33 1.62
C ASP A 541 19.49 21.48 2.56
N GLU A 542 19.25 21.58 3.88
CA GLU A 542 19.92 20.80 4.92
C GLU A 542 19.11 19.56 5.33
N TRP A 543 17.92 19.33 4.76
CA TRP A 543 17.14 18.13 5.05
C TRP A 543 17.79 16.90 4.45
N GLU A 544 17.70 15.80 5.19
CA GLU A 544 18.29 14.51 4.82
C GLU A 544 17.18 13.50 4.54
N ALA A 545 17.28 12.80 3.42
CA ALA A 545 16.37 11.69 3.11
C ALA A 545 16.70 10.46 3.96
N GLU A 546 15.72 9.60 4.19
CA GLU A 546 15.93 8.31 4.83
C GLU A 546 16.76 7.39 3.92
N SER A 547 17.80 6.76 4.48
CA SER A 547 18.67 5.83 3.76
C SER A 547 18.02 4.44 3.75
N PRO A 548 17.62 3.87 2.60
CA PRO A 548 16.86 2.62 2.54
C PRO A 548 17.60 1.44 3.18
N ASP A 549 18.92 1.38 3.00
CA ASP A 549 19.76 0.25 3.43
C ASP A 549 20.73 0.62 4.56
N GLY A 550 20.80 1.90 4.96
CA GLY A 550 21.75 2.41 5.96
C GLY A 550 23.23 2.29 5.56
N ILE A 551 23.52 1.94 4.30
CA ILE A 551 24.88 1.71 3.79
C ILE A 551 25.62 3.02 3.58
N LEU A 552 24.95 4.01 2.99
CA LEU A 552 25.49 5.35 2.77
C LEU A 552 25.05 6.29 3.90
N PRO A 553 25.94 7.21 4.34
CA PRO A 553 25.55 8.24 5.31
C PRO A 553 24.45 9.11 4.71
N ALA A 554 23.57 9.60 5.58
CA ALA A 554 22.57 10.59 5.21
C ALA A 554 23.26 11.83 4.62
N TRP A 555 22.73 12.32 3.51
CA TRP A 555 23.31 13.43 2.75
C TRP A 555 22.26 14.53 2.55
N PRO A 556 22.61 15.82 2.72
CA PRO A 556 21.65 16.90 2.53
C PRO A 556 21.15 17.03 1.09
N ILE A 557 19.84 17.15 0.89
CA ILE A 557 19.25 17.23 -0.45
C ILE A 557 19.73 18.45 -1.27
N GLY A 558 20.15 19.52 -0.60
CA GLY A 558 20.73 20.70 -1.26
C GLY A 558 22.16 20.50 -1.77
N ALA A 559 22.85 19.45 -1.34
CA ALA A 559 24.16 19.04 -1.84
C ALA A 559 24.05 18.12 -3.07
N ASP A 560 22.97 17.34 -3.15
CA ASP A 560 22.72 16.43 -4.28
C ASP A 560 22.04 17.13 -5.45
N TYR A 561 21.18 18.12 -5.20
CA TYR A 561 20.35 18.74 -6.23
C TYR A 561 20.50 20.26 -6.32
N ARG A 562 20.23 20.82 -7.51
CA ARG A 562 20.16 22.28 -7.72
C ARG A 562 18.88 22.82 -7.06
N LEU A 563 18.92 23.07 -5.76
CA LEU A 563 17.75 23.41 -4.95
C LEU A 563 17.57 24.92 -4.78
N SER A 564 16.34 25.39 -5.06
CA SER A 564 15.89 26.76 -4.92
C SER A 564 14.54 26.86 -4.21
N LEU A 565 14.28 27.98 -3.52
CA LEU A 565 12.98 28.31 -2.93
C LEU A 565 12.15 29.18 -3.89
N SER A 566 10.83 29.14 -3.73
CA SER A 566 9.89 30.04 -4.41
C SER A 566 8.73 30.39 -3.46
N CYS A 567 8.27 31.65 -3.47
CA CYS A 567 7.19 32.12 -2.60
C CYS A 567 6.09 32.81 -3.41
N PRO A 568 5.21 32.03 -4.08
CA PRO A 568 4.16 32.59 -4.94
C PRO A 568 3.08 33.37 -4.17
N GLU A 569 2.98 33.23 -2.84
CA GLU A 569 2.07 34.05 -2.01
C GLU A 569 2.36 35.55 -2.14
N LEU A 570 3.64 35.91 -2.33
CA LEU A 570 4.07 37.30 -2.53
C LEU A 570 3.77 37.80 -3.95
N SER A 571 3.53 36.89 -4.89
CA SER A 571 3.21 37.22 -6.29
C SER A 571 1.81 37.84 -6.46
N ASP A 572 0.87 37.59 -5.55
CA ASP A 572 -0.51 38.09 -5.62
C ASP A 572 -0.70 39.50 -5.06
N ARG A 573 0.35 40.09 -4.47
CA ARG A 573 0.22 41.33 -3.69
C ARG A 573 0.41 42.62 -4.49
N GLY A 574 0.72 42.54 -5.79
CA GLY A 574 1.00 43.72 -6.60
C GLY A 574 0.66 43.54 -8.09
N PRO A 575 -0.22 44.37 -8.69
CA PRO A 575 -0.62 44.23 -10.09
C PRO A 575 0.51 44.51 -11.10
N GLN A 576 1.59 45.19 -10.67
CA GLN A 576 2.74 45.53 -11.52
C GLN A 576 3.90 44.52 -11.41
N ARG A 577 3.86 43.62 -10.42
CA ARG A 577 4.98 42.74 -10.07
C ARG A 577 5.37 41.80 -11.20
N GLU A 578 4.40 41.18 -11.87
CA GLU A 578 4.68 40.26 -12.99
C GLU A 578 5.39 40.97 -14.14
N GLY A 579 4.93 42.19 -14.47
CA GLY A 579 5.60 43.04 -15.47
C GLY A 579 7.00 43.47 -15.02
N ASP A 580 7.20 43.76 -13.74
CA ASP A 580 8.52 44.06 -13.16
C ASP A 580 9.46 42.85 -13.25
N GLN A 581 8.97 41.66 -12.91
CA GLN A 581 9.74 40.43 -12.95
C GLN A 581 10.13 40.04 -14.38
N GLU A 582 9.19 40.09 -15.33
CA GLU A 582 9.49 39.80 -16.73
C GLU A 582 10.53 40.79 -17.28
N ARG A 583 10.38 42.08 -16.97
CA ARG A 583 11.37 43.10 -17.33
C ARG A 583 12.75 42.80 -16.75
N ARG A 584 12.82 42.47 -15.46
CA ARG A 584 14.09 42.14 -14.78
C ARG A 584 14.75 40.90 -15.41
N TRP A 585 13.97 39.87 -15.73
CA TRP A 585 14.51 38.69 -16.43
C TRP A 585 15.03 38.99 -17.83
N GLN A 586 14.44 39.96 -18.54
CA GLN A 586 14.85 40.39 -19.88
C GLN A 586 16.10 41.28 -19.86
N ASN A 587 16.16 42.25 -18.94
CA ASN A 587 17.13 43.34 -18.99
C ASN A 587 18.22 43.26 -17.90
N GLY A 588 18.01 42.46 -16.86
CA GLY A 588 18.73 42.56 -15.60
C GLY A 588 19.78 41.51 -15.29
N ARG A 589 20.03 40.57 -16.21
CA ARG A 589 20.78 39.33 -15.94
C ARG A 589 22.23 39.57 -15.52
N ASP A 590 22.85 40.63 -16.05
CA ASP A 590 24.26 40.94 -15.81
C ASP A 590 24.48 41.89 -14.62
N SER A 591 23.39 42.43 -14.04
CA SER A 591 23.46 43.36 -12.91
C SER A 591 23.15 42.65 -11.60
N VAL A 592 23.89 42.98 -10.54
CA VAL A 592 23.66 42.50 -9.18
C VAL A 592 23.59 43.68 -8.23
N LEU A 593 22.61 43.65 -7.32
CA LEU A 593 22.58 44.54 -6.16
C LEU A 593 23.04 43.74 -4.95
N VAL A 594 24.11 44.19 -4.29
CA VAL A 594 24.62 43.59 -3.05
C VAL A 594 24.33 44.57 -1.93
N THR A 595 23.59 44.15 -0.89
CA THR A 595 23.30 45.04 0.24
C THR A 595 24.51 45.14 1.16
N ASP A 596 24.87 46.35 1.57
CA ASP A 596 25.97 46.62 2.49
C ASP A 596 25.50 47.47 3.69
N HIS A 597 26.44 47.96 4.50
CA HIS A 597 26.15 48.83 5.65
C HIS A 597 25.55 50.20 5.26
N THR A 598 25.59 50.59 3.98
CA THR A 598 25.01 51.84 3.46
C THR A 598 23.56 51.66 3.00
N CYS A 599 23.14 50.41 2.78
CA CYS A 599 21.74 50.05 2.60
C CYS A 599 21.02 50.19 3.96
N GLY A 600 20.40 51.34 4.19
CA GLY A 600 19.65 51.64 5.41
C GLY A 600 18.34 50.83 5.54
N ASP A 601 17.23 51.48 5.87
CA ASP A 601 15.96 50.76 6.09
C ASP A 601 15.34 50.21 4.78
N ALA A 602 14.25 49.43 4.92
CA ALA A 602 13.53 48.86 3.77
C ALA A 602 13.07 49.92 2.73
N ARG A 603 12.87 51.20 3.11
CA ARG A 603 12.47 52.26 2.16
C ARG A 603 13.63 52.62 1.23
N GLN A 604 14.86 52.59 1.74
CA GLN A 604 16.03 52.83 0.92
C GLN A 604 16.25 51.69 -0.09
N LEU A 605 16.06 50.44 0.32
CA LEU A 605 16.08 49.30 -0.61
C LEU A 605 15.01 49.42 -1.70
N VAL A 606 13.79 49.82 -1.33
CA VAL A 606 12.71 50.11 -2.30
C VAL A 606 13.11 51.22 -3.26
N HIS A 607 13.74 52.29 -2.76
CA HIS A 607 14.21 53.39 -3.61
C HIS A 607 15.22 52.87 -4.64
N LEU A 608 16.29 52.20 -4.20
CA LEU A 608 17.32 51.62 -5.07
C LEU A 608 16.72 50.69 -6.13
N LEU A 609 15.82 49.78 -5.74
CA LEU A 609 15.17 48.83 -6.66
C LEU A 609 14.18 49.48 -7.64
N LYS A 610 13.76 50.73 -7.39
CA LYS A 610 12.89 51.50 -8.29
C LYS A 610 13.66 52.51 -9.15
N THR A 611 14.87 52.89 -8.76
CA THR A 611 15.71 53.86 -9.45
C THR A 611 16.93 53.19 -10.08
N GLU A 612 18.05 53.14 -9.38
CA GLU A 612 19.37 52.72 -9.89
C GLU A 612 19.42 51.25 -10.30
N HIS A 613 18.68 50.39 -9.60
CA HIS A 613 18.63 48.94 -9.80
C HIS A 613 17.25 48.47 -10.30
N ARG A 614 16.58 49.31 -11.09
CA ARG A 614 15.22 49.05 -11.60
C ARG A 614 15.07 47.74 -12.38
N ASP A 615 16.10 47.38 -13.13
CA ASP A 615 16.09 46.21 -14.00
C ASP A 615 16.83 45.02 -13.41
N THR A 616 17.50 45.17 -12.26
CA THR A 616 18.31 44.11 -11.65
C THR A 616 17.51 42.85 -11.35
N ALA A 617 17.98 41.70 -11.85
CA ALA A 617 17.34 40.39 -11.65
C ALA A 617 17.78 39.70 -10.36
N ARG A 618 18.94 40.09 -9.81
CA ARG A 618 19.62 39.40 -8.71
C ARG A 618 19.97 40.34 -7.58
N VAL A 619 19.56 39.97 -6.36
CA VAL A 619 19.94 40.68 -5.13
C VAL A 619 20.67 39.71 -4.18
N VAL A 620 21.79 40.14 -3.61
CA VAL A 620 22.50 39.44 -2.54
C VAL A 620 22.29 40.19 -1.24
N LEU A 621 21.70 39.52 -0.25
CA LEU A 621 21.37 40.13 1.04
C LEU A 621 22.43 39.75 2.10
N HIS A 622 22.97 40.78 2.73
CA HIS A 622 23.89 40.71 3.88
C HIS A 622 23.34 41.54 5.04
N GLY A 623 23.88 41.35 6.24
CA GLY A 623 23.45 42.09 7.42
C GLY A 623 22.59 41.26 8.39
N PRO A 624 22.04 41.92 9.43
CA PRO A 624 21.33 41.27 10.52
C PRO A 624 20.11 40.46 10.07
N ALA A 625 19.82 39.38 10.80
CA ALA A 625 18.78 38.41 10.43
C ALA A 625 17.37 39.03 10.30
N ASP A 626 17.00 39.95 11.18
CA ASP A 626 15.71 40.65 11.19
C ASP A 626 15.56 41.58 9.97
N GLN A 627 16.60 42.35 9.65
CA GLN A 627 16.63 43.24 8.50
C GLN A 627 16.62 42.44 7.20
N ARG A 628 17.46 41.41 7.09
CA ARG A 628 17.55 40.52 5.94
C ARG A 628 16.20 39.86 5.63
N ARG A 629 15.46 39.41 6.65
CA ARG A 629 14.11 38.87 6.46
C ARG A 629 13.15 39.92 5.89
N SER A 630 13.17 41.13 6.42
CA SER A 630 12.36 42.24 5.89
C SER A 630 12.73 42.59 4.44
N TRP A 631 14.03 42.60 4.11
CA TRP A 631 14.53 42.89 2.77
C TRP A 631 14.19 41.79 1.76
N LEU A 632 14.29 40.51 2.14
CA LEU A 632 13.88 39.38 1.31
C LEU A 632 12.43 39.52 0.88
N LEU A 633 11.51 39.74 1.82
CA LEU A 633 10.09 39.95 1.52
C LEU A 633 9.87 41.17 0.61
N THR A 634 10.65 42.24 0.81
CA THR A 634 10.59 43.45 -0.02
C THR A 634 11.04 43.19 -1.46
N CYS A 635 12.16 42.50 -1.66
CA CYS A 635 12.67 42.12 -2.98
C CYS A 635 11.63 41.29 -3.75
N LEU A 636 11.07 40.26 -3.11
CA LEU A 636 10.08 39.38 -3.74
C LEU A 636 8.76 40.10 -4.04
N ALA A 637 8.32 41.03 -3.19
CA ALA A 637 7.14 41.86 -3.46
C ALA A 637 7.35 42.83 -4.63
N LEU A 638 8.58 43.28 -4.87
CA LEU A 638 8.97 44.13 -6.00
C LEU A 638 9.37 43.35 -7.26
N GLY A 639 9.12 42.03 -7.28
CA GLY A 639 9.32 41.19 -8.45
C GLY A 639 10.79 40.88 -8.76
N VAL A 640 11.71 40.99 -7.78
CA VAL A 640 13.09 40.50 -7.94
C VAL A 640 13.05 38.97 -8.01
N PRO A 641 13.45 38.34 -9.13
CA PRO A 641 13.31 36.90 -9.30
C PRO A 641 14.39 36.05 -8.62
N VAL A 642 15.58 36.62 -8.37
CA VAL A 642 16.70 35.88 -7.77
C VAL A 642 17.20 36.61 -6.53
N VAL A 643 17.12 35.95 -5.38
CA VAL A 643 17.62 36.50 -4.10
C VAL A 643 18.48 35.45 -3.41
N LEU A 644 19.71 35.82 -3.07
CA LEU A 644 20.69 34.97 -2.39
C LEU A 644 21.03 35.57 -1.02
N TRP A 645 21.09 34.74 0.01
CA TRP A 645 21.53 35.17 1.34
C TRP A 645 22.12 34.03 2.15
N ASP A 646 22.88 34.34 3.20
CA ASP A 646 23.34 33.38 4.19
C ASP A 646 22.38 33.36 5.38
N ARG A 647 21.74 32.23 5.70
CA ARG A 647 20.86 32.12 6.87
C ARG A 647 21.62 32.25 8.20
N ALA A 648 22.87 31.83 8.23
CA ALA A 648 23.70 31.81 9.44
C ALA A 648 24.47 33.12 9.67
N ALA A 649 24.44 34.06 8.71
CA ALA A 649 25.13 35.33 8.86
C ALA A 649 24.45 36.20 9.94
N VAL A 650 25.26 36.71 10.86
CA VAL A 650 24.83 37.51 12.03
C VAL A 650 24.76 38.99 11.69
N ASP A 651 25.70 39.49 10.89
CA ASP A 651 25.83 40.89 10.50
C ASP A 651 26.46 41.03 9.09
N HIS A 652 27.00 42.22 8.78
CA HIS A 652 27.62 42.50 7.49
C HIS A 652 29.05 41.96 7.37
N ASP A 653 29.74 41.64 8.46
CA ASP A 653 31.13 41.12 8.42
C ASP A 653 31.17 39.71 7.83
N ASP A 654 30.03 39.01 7.89
CA ASP A 654 29.83 37.70 7.29
C ASP A 654 29.66 37.73 5.75
N ALA A 655 29.64 38.92 5.12
CA ALA A 655 29.41 39.04 3.68
C ALA A 655 30.42 38.26 2.83
N GLY A 656 31.69 38.25 3.24
CA GLY A 656 32.77 37.54 2.55
C GLY A 656 32.56 36.02 2.46
N LYS A 657 31.70 35.44 3.32
CA LYS A 657 31.41 34.00 3.32
C LYS A 657 30.68 33.53 2.06
N LEU A 658 30.02 34.42 1.32
CA LEU A 658 29.33 34.11 0.06
C LEU A 658 30.20 34.38 -1.19
N GLU A 659 31.37 34.99 -1.06
CA GLU A 659 32.28 35.26 -2.20
C GLU A 659 32.64 34.01 -3.02
N PRO A 660 32.87 32.81 -2.43
CA PRO A 660 33.17 31.61 -3.21
C PRO A 660 32.06 31.19 -4.18
N LEU A 661 30.82 31.65 -3.98
CA LEU A 661 29.71 31.40 -4.91
C LEU A 661 29.80 32.26 -6.16
N ALA A 662 30.67 33.28 -6.15
CA ALA A 662 30.79 34.31 -7.17
C ALA A 662 29.40 34.80 -7.61
N PRO A 663 28.64 35.41 -6.69
CA PRO A 663 27.25 35.74 -6.95
C PRO A 663 27.10 36.85 -7.98
N ALA A 664 28.18 37.52 -8.41
CA ALA A 664 28.18 38.50 -9.49
C ALA A 664 28.40 37.88 -10.90
N ASP A 665 28.94 36.65 -10.98
CA ASP A 665 29.27 35.97 -12.23
C ASP A 665 28.01 35.48 -12.98
N ASP A 666 28.17 34.59 -13.97
CA ASP A 666 27.07 34.00 -14.74
C ASP A 666 25.92 33.53 -13.84
N LEU A 667 24.74 34.10 -14.09
CA LEU A 667 23.51 33.86 -13.34
C LEU A 667 23.00 32.43 -13.57
N ALA A 668 23.18 31.87 -14.76
CA ALA A 668 22.69 30.53 -15.09
C ALA A 668 23.44 29.42 -14.32
N GLY A 669 24.75 29.61 -14.09
CA GLY A 669 25.57 28.70 -13.31
C GLY A 669 25.43 28.82 -11.79
N LEU A 670 24.74 29.85 -11.26
CA LEU A 670 24.63 30.08 -9.82
C LEU A 670 24.04 28.90 -9.02
N PRO A 671 22.95 28.24 -9.46
CA PRO A 671 22.40 27.07 -8.75
C PRO A 671 23.38 25.90 -8.67
N GLU A 672 24.21 25.69 -9.70
CA GLU A 672 25.21 24.63 -9.72
C GLU A 672 26.39 24.96 -8.79
N ARG A 673 26.87 26.21 -8.81
CA ARG A 673 27.89 26.68 -7.84
C ARG A 673 27.41 26.54 -6.40
N LEU A 674 26.13 26.86 -6.15
CA LEU A 674 25.51 26.70 -4.83
C LEU A 674 25.42 25.24 -4.39
N ARG A 675 25.02 24.32 -5.29
CA ARG A 675 25.01 22.88 -5.03
C ARG A 675 26.41 22.37 -4.67
N GLY A 676 27.42 22.73 -5.46
CA GLY A 676 28.83 22.39 -5.19
C GLY A 676 29.31 22.93 -3.83
N PHE A 677 28.98 24.18 -3.51
CA PHE A 677 29.32 24.77 -2.22
C PHE A 677 28.69 24.02 -1.04
N ARG A 678 27.41 23.61 -1.16
CA ARG A 678 26.71 22.81 -0.15
C ARG A 678 27.31 21.40 -0.02
N SER A 679 27.66 20.78 -1.13
CA SER A 679 28.32 19.46 -1.15
C SER A 679 29.68 19.48 -0.45
N ASP A 680 30.53 20.46 -0.75
CA ASP A 680 31.79 20.65 -0.04
C ASP A 680 31.58 20.91 1.46
N SER A 681 30.55 21.68 1.81
CA SER A 681 30.23 22.01 3.22
C SER A 681 29.71 20.78 3.98
N ALA A 682 28.96 19.91 3.33
CA ALA A 682 28.51 18.63 3.90
C ALA A 682 29.69 17.66 4.11
N ALA A 683 30.63 17.62 3.17
CA ALA A 683 31.84 16.80 3.28
C ALA A 683 32.81 17.30 4.36
N SER A 684 32.83 18.61 4.66
CA SER A 684 33.72 19.23 5.66
C SER A 684 33.00 20.26 6.53
N PRO A 685 32.11 19.83 7.46
CA PRO A 685 31.26 20.73 8.24
C PRO A 685 32.02 21.73 9.13
N ALA A 686 33.25 21.38 9.52
CA ALA A 686 34.10 22.21 10.37
C ALA A 686 34.74 23.40 9.62
N GLU A 687 34.84 23.34 8.29
CA GLU A 687 35.63 24.29 7.48
C GLU A 687 34.78 25.39 6.82
N ARG A 688 33.46 25.19 6.67
CA ARG A 688 32.58 26.15 5.99
C ARG A 688 31.33 26.46 6.80
N ARG A 689 31.22 27.73 7.24
CA ARG A 689 30.17 28.22 8.16
C ARG A 689 28.94 28.84 7.49
N ALA A 690 29.01 29.18 6.21
CA ALA A 690 27.87 29.79 5.53
C ALA A 690 26.75 28.77 5.33
N ARG A 691 25.49 29.23 5.41
CA ARG A 691 24.28 28.47 5.10
C ARG A 691 23.48 29.20 4.02
N PRO A 692 23.98 29.19 2.77
CA PRO A 692 23.37 29.96 1.70
C PRO A 692 22.00 29.42 1.28
N SER A 693 21.04 30.32 1.13
CA SER A 693 19.69 30.08 0.61
C SER A 693 19.45 30.92 -0.64
N LEU A 694 18.73 30.33 -1.58
CA LEU A 694 18.47 30.91 -2.89
C LEU A 694 16.98 30.86 -3.20
N VAL A 695 16.37 32.01 -3.41
CA VAL A 695 15.08 32.09 -4.11
C VAL A 695 15.34 32.23 -5.59
N TRP A 696 14.62 31.43 -6.39
CA TRP A 696 14.64 31.50 -7.84
C TRP A 696 13.23 31.36 -8.40
N GLU A 697 12.65 32.47 -8.83
CA GLU A 697 11.34 32.48 -9.47
C GLU A 697 11.48 32.45 -11.00
N PRO A 698 11.02 31.37 -11.68
CA PRO A 698 11.12 31.24 -13.13
C PRO A 698 10.27 32.29 -13.86
N LYS A 699 10.52 32.43 -15.17
CA LYS A 699 9.61 33.18 -16.05
C LYS A 699 8.26 32.47 -16.10
N GLY A 700 7.20 33.15 -15.67
CA GLY A 700 5.85 32.58 -15.56
C GLY A 700 5.59 31.90 -14.22
N ARG A 701 4.32 31.84 -13.82
CA ARG A 701 3.90 31.17 -12.57
C ARG A 701 3.94 29.66 -12.76
N PRO A 702 4.42 28.88 -11.77
CA PRO A 702 4.08 27.47 -11.72
C PRO A 702 2.54 27.33 -11.66
N PRO A 703 1.97 26.32 -12.31
CA PRO A 703 0.53 26.11 -12.37
C PRO A 703 -0.03 25.95 -10.96
N ARG A 704 -0.94 26.84 -10.57
CA ARG A 704 -1.67 26.71 -9.30
C ARG A 704 -2.79 25.71 -9.47
N SER A 705 -3.00 24.86 -8.46
CA SER A 705 -4.30 24.22 -8.27
C SER A 705 -5.27 25.29 -7.75
N GLU A 706 -6.17 25.77 -8.61
CA GLU A 706 -7.50 26.06 -8.09
C GLU A 706 -8.07 24.74 -7.60
N PRO A 707 -8.70 24.68 -6.40
CA PRO A 707 -9.49 23.52 -6.06
C PRO A 707 -10.52 23.36 -7.18
N LEU A 708 -10.43 22.26 -7.93
CA LEU A 708 -11.46 21.85 -8.87
C LEU A 708 -12.74 21.66 -8.06
N TYR A 709 -13.53 22.73 -7.93
CA TYR A 709 -14.96 22.58 -7.75
C TYR A 709 -15.43 21.93 -9.04
N LEU A 710 -15.53 20.60 -9.03
CA LEU A 710 -16.42 19.88 -9.92
C LEU A 710 -17.80 20.50 -9.71
N SER A 711 -18.16 21.43 -10.59
CA SER A 711 -19.56 21.74 -10.84
C SER A 711 -20.17 20.46 -11.38
N ASP A 712 -20.79 19.70 -10.49
CA ASP A 712 -21.72 18.63 -10.83
C ASP A 712 -22.60 19.11 -11.98
N PRO A 713 -22.52 18.51 -13.19
CA PRO A 713 -23.51 18.76 -14.20
C PRO A 713 -24.79 18.04 -13.76
N TRP A 714 -25.76 18.84 -13.33
CA TRP A 714 -27.19 18.54 -13.29
C TRP A 714 -27.71 17.61 -12.17
N ARG A 715 -27.90 18.19 -10.98
CA ARG A 715 -29.23 18.06 -10.35
C ARG A 715 -30.20 18.89 -11.19
N GLY A 716 -31.08 18.21 -11.94
CA GLY A 716 -32.20 18.83 -12.61
C GLY A 716 -33.01 19.69 -11.65
N THR A 717 -32.95 21.00 -11.84
CA THR A 717 -33.94 21.92 -11.33
C THR A 717 -35.26 21.59 -12.01
N HIS A 718 -36.15 20.92 -11.26
CA HIS A 718 -37.58 21.04 -11.50
C HIS A 718 -37.97 22.51 -11.30
N ALA A 719 -38.21 23.22 -12.40
CA ALA A 719 -39.15 24.32 -12.46
C ALA A 719 -39.51 24.58 -13.93
N SER A 720 -40.71 24.11 -14.29
CA SER A 720 -41.57 24.52 -15.43
C SER A 720 -41.09 24.24 -16.85
#